data_AF-A0A8J8TB61-F1
#
_entry.id   AF-A0A8J8TB61-F1
#
_cell.length_a   1.000
_cell.length_b   1.000
_cell.length_c   1.000
_cell.angle_alpha   90.00
_cell.angle_beta   90.00
_cell.angle_gamma   90.00
#
_symmetry.space_group_name_H-M   'P 1'
#
loop_
_entity.id
_entity.type
_entity.pdbx_description
1 polymer ?
#
loop_
_entity_poly.entity_id
_entity_poly.type
_entity_poly.pdbx_seq_one_letter_code
_entity_poly.pdbx_strand_id
1 'polypeptide(L)'
;MDVYITNSDFQGTSQTQKQTQSFGYFLQIASSSQVSIAQSIFNKGYAQSGGAMYVLGNAILNIESSQFTDNIAIDQGGVLFADSFKSISISNSCSFKNNKGIKNGGDALYIYNSPNGQAFIEDTLFSSLNTESNFIYASDIHNLTMKAIKAEVYNPKKTPDIKYSGLYFRNQAHLKIFQSNFSGIIGSNLLGGGAVVIEYSYDVQEDLVEITDCIFENSHASNKGGGITLIDVKSTVIQTSTFSNNSADKQGGGLMFDCNKTGFINYDCKLKIVDSVFKQNTANIEGGAIKWNFNEALINRETIFLNNTASVYGDAIAGVAHQLVVIDKEQLDERKYKMQNNRNNVRAVSSGGEINMYFGIIDKQGDFVRTDNKSKLFISQVFLFKIFLALLKKPPVAKKSPLLQQLKQRLNSLPQMVSSKLKSLFLLQHQIQAKVIEFSLYSFLVLNFITDAINIDIPSNRKVGDKLIKAQELAKNEIIVDNPLILPITLQVRGCIKGEEMLSNGKCRQCAPGSYMIKAPTSAASCLTCQTEKSVCQGGSQIYPLSGYWRSTVDSDNIMECLNPGACLGGQFPLLNLTGQCAHGYQGILCASCNKGYTLKQQSRECKKCPTIVINSLILAAFAVLALVIIIVLVWSNLKSSGEEERNYLPVYFRILVNHLQVVTLVASFDFNQPEEFKTFFKGFKPVAEAQSEIFSVDCLLYYYSHDSSIKPYYVKSIVLFALPPAMIILSIFAWLLIYQKKVLQKKAIQSDQLDNEVIDKSSKIFEDKDKQLEELDRSTKEKEAIGDFSGNIILTIIVILFLVHPTITREMFNLFKQAILHLILYSCKTIEGVERLYLDLEAICYQGQHSIASSWFGVPSLIIYGAGIPFIGFLAIYRNRYNLERSFVKQRYGFLYNGYKTGHASYWEIFVIYRKVVIIFIQVYFVQNGKLVQVRNRIYNLAQALMTLLFLGTMMALVKYLQPYNKYCLNQLEFLSLLTSMASVYFCIYFISNKIDSSQISKNLAQ
;
A
#
# COMPACT_ATOMS: atom_id res chain seq x y z
N MET A 1 34.04 55.32 58.38
CA MET A 1 35.22 56.20 58.56
C MET A 1 35.68 56.52 57.17
N ASP A 2 35.83 57.81 56.90
CA ASP A 2 35.84 58.32 55.54
C ASP A 2 37.20 58.98 55.31
N VAL A 3 37.98 58.44 54.38
CA VAL A 3 39.37 58.81 54.15
C VAL A 3 39.54 59.29 52.71
N TYR A 4 40.17 60.45 52.54
CA TYR A 4 40.41 61.06 51.24
C TYR A 4 41.92 61.21 51.03
N ILE A 5 42.43 60.65 49.94
CA ILE A 5 43.84 60.70 49.53
C ILE A 5 43.89 61.37 48.16
N THR A 6 44.57 62.51 48.05
CA THR A 6 44.61 63.28 46.79
C THR A 6 46.00 63.82 46.52
N ASN A 7 46.44 63.81 45.26
CA ASN A 7 47.72 64.39 44.82
C ASN A 7 48.94 63.86 45.60
N SER A 8 48.94 62.56 45.91
CA SER A 8 49.97 61.90 46.72
C SER A 8 50.80 60.90 45.90
N ASP A 9 52.08 60.74 46.24
CA ASP A 9 53.00 59.78 45.61
C ASP A 9 53.50 58.76 46.65
N PHE A 10 53.22 57.49 46.42
CA PHE A 10 53.56 56.35 47.27
C PHE A 10 54.60 55.47 46.56
N GLN A 11 55.84 55.54 47.02
CA GLN A 11 56.98 54.84 46.41
C GLN A 11 57.47 53.70 47.32
N GLY A 12 57.43 52.47 46.82
CA GLY A 12 57.97 51.29 47.50
C GLY A 12 59.49 51.18 47.36
N THR A 13 60.16 50.73 48.42
CA THR A 13 61.62 50.54 48.41
C THR A 13 61.98 49.18 47.83
N SER A 14 62.92 49.17 46.89
CA SER A 14 63.35 47.96 46.19
C SER A 14 64.17 47.04 47.12
N GLN A 15 63.49 46.16 47.87
CA GLN A 15 64.15 45.11 48.65
C GLN A 15 63.49 43.74 48.49
N THR A 16 64.27 42.82 47.92
CA THR A 16 63.97 41.40 47.70
C THR A 16 64.03 40.56 49.00
N GLN A 17 63.62 41.12 50.14
CA GLN A 17 63.84 40.51 51.47
C GLN A 17 62.55 40.07 52.18
N LYS A 18 62.20 38.79 51.97
CA LYS A 18 61.59 37.85 52.94
C LYS A 18 60.74 38.45 54.11
N GLN A 19 59.70 39.23 53.81
CA GLN A 19 58.56 39.41 54.71
C GLN A 19 57.29 38.90 54.02
N THR A 20 56.95 37.64 54.29
CA THR A 20 56.00 36.84 53.51
C THR A 20 54.55 36.87 54.05
N GLN A 21 54.14 37.97 54.70
CA GLN A 21 52.81 38.10 55.34
C GLN A 21 52.23 39.54 55.35
N SER A 22 52.72 40.48 54.52
CA SER A 22 52.12 41.82 54.42
C SER A 22 50.91 41.82 53.46
N PHE A 23 49.85 42.56 53.81
CA PHE A 23 48.62 42.69 53.03
C PHE A 23 48.37 44.17 52.72
N GLY A 24 48.40 44.57 51.45
CA GLY A 24 48.25 45.98 51.06
C GLY A 24 49.47 46.82 51.44
N TYR A 25 50.52 46.82 50.61
CA TYR A 25 51.80 47.44 50.96
C TYR A 25 51.70 48.91 51.40
N PHE A 26 50.79 49.68 50.77
CA PHE A 26 50.54 51.07 51.12
C PHE A 26 49.25 51.26 51.94
N LEU A 27 48.18 50.53 51.58
CA LEU A 27 46.86 50.71 52.20
C LEU A 27 46.19 49.37 52.49
N GLN A 28 45.79 49.17 53.75
CA GLN A 28 44.90 48.11 54.17
C GLN A 28 43.57 48.72 54.66
N ILE A 29 42.48 48.43 53.96
CA ILE A 29 41.16 49.03 54.16
C ILE A 29 40.26 48.03 54.91
N ALA A 30 39.95 48.39 56.16
CA ALA A 30 39.15 47.58 57.07
C ALA A 30 37.64 47.71 56.83
N SER A 31 36.88 46.79 57.44
CA SER A 31 35.44 46.65 57.19
C SER A 31 34.63 47.92 57.41
N SER A 32 33.63 48.15 56.55
CA SER A 32 32.70 49.28 56.60
C SER A 32 33.35 50.66 56.54
N SER A 33 34.56 50.75 55.97
CA SER A 33 35.26 52.02 55.70
C SER A 33 34.93 52.54 54.30
N GLN A 34 35.03 53.86 54.11
CA GLN A 34 34.94 54.51 52.80
C GLN A 34 36.26 55.23 52.51
N VAL A 35 36.89 54.91 51.37
CA VAL A 35 38.16 55.51 50.95
C VAL A 35 38.02 56.05 49.55
N SER A 36 38.44 57.29 49.32
CA SER A 36 38.47 57.93 48.00
C SER A 36 39.90 58.38 47.68
N ILE A 37 40.42 57.93 46.54
CA ILE A 37 41.78 58.20 46.06
C ILE A 37 41.66 58.96 44.74
N ALA A 38 42.28 60.13 44.63
CA ALA A 38 42.29 60.89 43.38
C ALA A 38 43.70 61.38 43.02
N GLN A 39 44.01 61.46 41.72
CA GLN A 39 45.23 62.10 41.19
C GLN A 39 46.54 61.61 41.87
N SER A 40 46.61 60.35 42.27
CA SER A 40 47.69 59.81 43.11
C SER A 40 48.48 58.71 42.40
N ILE A 41 49.73 58.50 42.82
CA ILE A 41 50.67 57.54 42.23
C ILE A 41 51.05 56.49 43.28
N PHE A 42 51.05 55.22 42.89
CA PHE A 42 51.49 54.10 43.72
C PHE A 42 52.43 53.21 42.91
N ASN A 43 53.69 53.15 43.34
CA ASN A 43 54.78 52.57 42.55
C ASN A 43 55.58 51.56 43.37
N LYS A 44 55.91 50.39 42.80
CA LYS A 44 56.82 49.38 43.39
C LYS A 44 56.40 48.84 44.77
N GLY A 45 55.11 48.84 45.09
CA GLY A 45 54.59 48.13 46.26
C GLY A 45 54.85 46.62 46.15
N TYR A 46 55.19 45.96 47.26
CA TYR A 46 55.52 44.52 47.28
C TYR A 46 54.86 43.82 48.48
N ALA A 47 53.81 43.04 48.23
CA ALA A 47 53.01 42.41 49.29
C ALA A 47 52.77 40.90 49.07
N GLN A 48 52.25 40.22 50.10
CA GLN A 48 51.75 38.85 49.97
C GLN A 48 50.48 38.82 49.12
N SER A 49 49.56 39.77 49.32
CA SER A 49 48.38 40.02 48.46
C SER A 49 48.03 41.50 48.49
N GLY A 50 47.55 42.04 47.36
CA GLY A 50 47.32 43.48 47.23
C GLY A 50 48.65 44.24 47.21
N GLY A 51 49.38 44.17 46.10
CA GLY A 51 50.75 44.71 45.99
C GLY A 51 50.83 46.20 46.31
N ALA A 52 49.74 46.96 46.10
CA ALA A 52 49.57 48.31 46.65
C ALA A 52 48.50 48.37 47.76
N MET A 53 47.33 47.73 47.55
CA MET A 53 46.12 47.93 48.35
C MET A 53 45.38 46.62 48.63
N TYR A 54 44.81 46.51 49.83
CA TYR A 54 44.07 45.32 50.30
C TYR A 54 42.78 45.73 51.01
N VAL A 55 41.63 45.22 50.57
CA VAL A 55 40.28 45.64 51.01
C VAL A 55 39.49 44.45 51.58
N LEU A 56 38.86 44.62 52.74
CA LEU A 56 37.95 43.64 53.34
C LEU A 56 36.61 44.24 53.76
N GLY A 57 35.52 43.52 53.48
CA GLY A 57 34.24 43.57 54.24
C GLY A 57 33.41 44.85 54.13
N ASN A 58 32.38 44.86 53.28
CA ASN A 58 31.41 45.96 53.09
C ASN A 58 32.02 47.37 52.88
N ALA A 59 33.31 47.45 52.55
CA ALA A 59 34.02 48.70 52.31
C ALA A 59 33.64 49.33 50.95
N ILE A 60 33.83 50.63 50.85
CA ILE A 60 33.66 51.43 49.63
C ILE A 60 35.03 52.01 49.24
N LEU A 61 35.47 51.78 48.01
CA LEU A 61 36.73 52.30 47.47
C LEU A 61 36.49 53.01 46.13
N ASN A 62 36.77 54.30 46.08
CA ASN A 62 36.72 55.10 44.85
C ASN A 62 38.15 55.47 44.44
N ILE A 63 38.49 55.31 43.16
CA ILE A 63 39.80 55.65 42.59
C ILE A 63 39.60 56.45 41.29
N GLU A 64 40.18 57.64 41.23
CA GLU A 64 40.06 58.55 40.09
C GLU A 64 41.42 59.08 39.63
N SER A 65 41.65 59.17 38.31
CA SER A 65 42.84 59.79 37.69
C SER A 65 44.19 59.37 38.29
N SER A 66 44.30 58.13 38.76
CA SER A 66 45.44 57.64 39.54
C SER A 66 46.26 56.60 38.78
N GLN A 67 47.55 56.49 39.10
CA GLN A 67 48.51 55.66 38.38
C GLN A 67 49.14 54.60 39.29
N PHE A 68 49.16 53.36 38.82
CA PHE A 68 49.71 52.22 39.54
C PHE A 68 50.75 51.52 38.66
N THR A 69 52.02 51.54 39.09
CA THR A 69 53.15 51.06 38.28
C THR A 69 54.04 50.09 39.05
N ASP A 70 54.49 49.01 38.37
CA ASP A 70 55.46 48.03 38.88
C ASP A 70 55.13 47.43 40.28
N ASN A 71 53.86 47.44 40.70
CA ASN A 71 53.44 46.86 41.99
C ASN A 71 53.30 45.33 41.87
N ILE A 72 53.76 44.59 42.88
CA ILE A 72 53.88 43.14 42.85
C ILE A 72 53.21 42.52 44.07
N ALA A 73 52.36 41.51 43.82
CA ALA A 73 51.84 40.61 44.84
C ALA A 73 52.40 39.19 44.63
N ILE A 74 52.85 38.56 45.72
CA ILE A 74 53.34 37.17 45.67
C ILE A 74 52.20 36.21 45.34
N ASP A 75 51.03 36.36 45.96
CA ASP A 75 49.89 35.47 45.73
C ASP A 75 48.95 36.05 44.66
N GLN A 76 48.25 37.15 44.94
CA GLN A 76 47.30 37.78 43.99
C GLN A 76 47.09 39.28 44.19
N GLY A 77 46.56 39.94 43.14
CA GLY A 77 46.18 41.35 43.16
C GLY A 77 47.42 42.25 43.16
N GLY A 78 48.13 42.33 42.04
CA GLY A 78 49.40 43.07 41.94
C GLY A 78 49.27 44.55 42.31
N VAL A 79 48.09 45.15 42.11
CA VAL A 79 47.73 46.44 42.72
C VAL A 79 46.71 46.24 43.83
N LEU A 80 45.53 45.74 43.50
CA LEU A 80 44.38 45.65 44.42
C LEU A 80 43.97 44.19 44.65
N PHE A 81 43.84 43.83 45.93
CA PHE A 81 43.09 42.66 46.36
C PHE A 81 41.84 43.11 47.15
N ALA A 82 40.66 42.57 46.84
CA ALA A 82 39.44 42.86 47.60
C ALA A 82 38.57 41.62 47.82
N ASP A 83 38.11 41.44 49.06
CA ASP A 83 37.17 40.39 49.49
C ASP A 83 35.94 41.03 50.16
N SER A 84 34.75 40.51 49.84
CA SER A 84 33.48 40.85 50.50
C SER A 84 33.17 42.34 50.54
N PHE A 85 33.51 43.11 49.49
CA PHE A 85 33.36 44.57 49.45
C PHE A 85 31.93 45.01 49.09
N LYS A 86 31.57 46.27 49.42
CA LYS A 86 30.28 46.87 49.06
C LYS A 86 30.32 47.55 47.69
N SER A 87 31.33 48.40 47.46
CA SER A 87 31.49 49.05 46.16
C SER A 87 32.95 49.38 45.84
N ILE A 88 33.35 49.15 44.60
CA ILE A 88 34.64 49.61 44.04
C ILE A 88 34.35 50.41 42.76
N SER A 89 34.82 51.65 42.70
CA SER A 89 34.73 52.51 41.52
C SER A 89 36.13 52.92 41.07
N ILE A 90 36.46 52.71 39.80
CA ILE A 90 37.73 53.11 39.17
C ILE A 90 37.36 53.88 37.90
N SER A 91 37.74 55.17 37.81
CA SER A 91 37.28 56.04 36.72
C SER A 91 38.27 57.18 36.39
N ASN A 92 37.88 58.05 35.45
CA ASN A 92 38.57 59.30 35.11
C ASN A 92 40.05 59.09 34.72
N SER A 93 40.32 58.29 33.69
CA SER A 93 41.66 58.06 33.12
C SER A 93 42.69 57.42 34.07
N CYS A 94 42.28 56.38 34.82
CA CYS A 94 43.21 55.59 35.64
C CYS A 94 44.15 54.72 34.77
N SER A 95 45.36 54.44 35.27
CA SER A 95 46.32 53.60 34.53
C SER A 95 47.08 52.59 35.41
N PHE A 96 47.11 51.35 34.93
CA PHE A 96 47.76 50.21 35.57
C PHE A 96 48.82 49.65 34.61
N LYS A 97 50.10 49.84 34.92
CA LYS A 97 51.22 49.46 34.03
C LYS A 97 52.20 48.52 34.73
N ASN A 98 52.52 47.40 34.08
CA ASN A 98 53.55 46.42 34.51
C ASN A 98 53.40 45.87 35.96
N ASN A 99 52.21 45.97 36.55
CA ASN A 99 51.92 45.36 37.85
C ASN A 99 51.80 43.82 37.69
N LYS A 100 52.03 43.05 38.77
CA LYS A 100 52.11 41.58 38.69
C LYS A 100 51.55 40.84 39.92
N GLY A 101 50.70 39.83 39.70
CA GLY A 101 50.21 38.88 40.71
C GLY A 101 50.78 37.49 40.43
N ILE A 102 51.78 37.05 41.20
CA ILE A 102 52.70 35.97 40.75
C ILE A 102 52.06 34.57 40.73
N LYS A 103 51.29 34.15 41.75
CA LYS A 103 50.78 32.77 41.83
C LYS A 103 49.37 32.58 41.27
N ASN A 104 48.41 33.34 41.80
CA ASN A 104 46.98 33.19 41.57
C ASN A 104 46.40 34.28 40.65
N GLY A 105 47.19 35.31 40.35
CA GLY A 105 46.93 36.29 39.30
C GLY A 105 46.23 37.58 39.72
N GLY A 106 45.63 38.27 38.75
CA GLY A 106 45.15 39.63 38.92
C GLY A 106 46.31 40.62 38.97
N ASP A 107 47.08 40.71 37.89
CA ASP A 107 48.26 41.57 37.71
C ASP A 107 47.97 43.02 38.10
N ALA A 108 46.78 43.55 37.79
CA ALA A 108 46.26 44.77 38.39
C ALA A 108 45.27 44.46 39.52
N LEU A 109 44.14 43.82 39.20
CA LEU A 109 43.00 43.70 40.11
C LEU A 109 42.65 42.23 40.39
N TYR A 110 42.48 41.88 41.66
CA TYR A 110 41.91 40.61 42.12
C TYR A 110 40.76 40.90 43.08
N ILE A 111 39.53 40.80 42.60
CA ILE A 111 38.31 41.17 43.34
C ILE A 111 37.37 39.96 43.43
N TYR A 112 36.97 39.54 44.62
CA TYR A 112 36.20 38.30 44.77
C TYR A 112 35.20 38.27 45.93
N ASN A 113 34.37 37.21 45.97
CA ASN A 113 33.50 36.84 47.09
C ASN A 113 32.63 38.02 47.58
N SER A 114 31.98 38.72 46.66
CA SER A 114 31.21 39.93 46.94
C SER A 114 29.81 39.82 46.34
N PRO A 115 28.96 38.89 46.82
CA PRO A 115 27.70 38.51 46.19
C PRO A 115 26.60 39.59 46.20
N ASN A 116 26.80 40.66 46.98
CA ASN A 116 25.98 41.89 46.97
C ASN A 116 26.79 43.14 46.56
N GLY A 117 28.08 42.97 46.22
CA GLY A 117 29.00 44.05 45.89
C GLY A 117 28.86 44.50 44.44
N GLN A 118 29.22 45.76 44.19
CA GLN A 118 29.18 46.36 42.86
C GLN A 118 30.55 46.93 42.47
N ALA A 119 31.01 46.63 41.26
CA ALA A 119 32.27 47.12 40.73
C ALA A 119 32.04 47.87 39.41
N PHE A 120 32.56 49.09 39.33
CA PHE A 120 32.50 49.94 38.15
C PHE A 120 33.90 50.35 37.72
N ILE A 121 34.27 50.06 36.48
CA ILE A 121 35.57 50.41 35.90
C ILE A 121 35.29 51.13 34.58
N GLU A 122 35.66 52.40 34.51
CA GLU A 122 35.50 53.24 33.32
C GLU A 122 36.83 53.91 32.94
N ASP A 123 37.04 54.15 31.64
CA ASP A 123 38.14 54.96 31.09
C ASP A 123 39.49 54.62 31.74
N THR A 124 39.90 53.36 31.61
CA THR A 124 41.06 52.82 32.32
C THR A 124 41.96 52.03 31.38
N LEU A 125 43.26 52.33 31.45
CA LEU A 125 44.32 51.67 30.67
C LEU A 125 45.03 50.60 31.51
N PHE A 126 44.91 49.35 31.08
CA PHE A 126 45.73 48.23 31.54
C PHE A 126 46.81 47.94 30.49
N SER A 127 48.08 47.91 30.88
CA SER A 127 49.15 47.61 29.95
C SER A 127 50.31 46.87 30.61
N SER A 128 50.96 45.99 29.86
CA SER A 128 52.15 45.29 30.32
C SER A 128 53.13 45.03 29.17
N LEU A 129 54.42 45.06 29.47
CA LEU A 129 55.48 44.66 28.55
C LEU A 129 55.55 43.15 28.34
N ASN A 130 55.15 42.35 29.35
CA ASN A 130 55.09 40.89 29.30
C ASN A 130 54.16 40.37 30.40
N THR A 131 52.99 39.83 30.03
CA THR A 131 52.01 39.28 30.96
C THR A 131 52.31 37.81 31.26
N GLU A 132 52.47 37.47 32.55
CA GLU A 132 52.46 36.08 33.02
C GLU A 132 51.12 35.71 33.68
N SER A 133 50.25 36.69 33.98
CA SER A 133 48.90 36.48 34.53
C SER A 133 47.81 37.35 33.91
N ASN A 134 46.56 37.22 34.39
CA ASN A 134 45.44 38.07 33.97
C ASN A 134 45.58 39.47 34.55
N PHE A 135 45.29 40.52 33.77
CA PHE A 135 45.17 41.89 34.26
C PHE A 135 44.12 42.03 35.36
N ILE A 136 42.95 41.42 35.14
CA ILE A 136 41.82 41.44 36.08
C ILE A 136 41.38 40.00 36.32
N TYR A 137 41.26 39.64 37.60
CA TYR A 137 40.51 38.47 38.06
C TYR A 137 39.33 38.95 38.90
N ALA A 138 38.12 38.55 38.53
CA ALA A 138 36.88 38.91 39.20
C ALA A 138 36.01 37.67 39.43
N SER A 139 35.58 37.42 40.68
CA SER A 139 34.83 36.20 41.04
C SER A 139 33.67 36.50 41.99
N ASP A 140 32.48 35.94 41.73
CA ASP A 140 31.34 36.00 42.66
C ASP A 140 30.91 37.45 43.04
N ILE A 141 30.76 38.32 42.03
CA ILE A 141 30.33 39.73 42.18
C ILE A 141 28.91 39.86 41.60
N HIS A 142 28.07 40.67 42.26
CA HIS A 142 26.71 40.92 41.77
C HIS A 142 26.70 41.71 40.46
N ASN A 143 27.17 42.95 40.47
CA ASN A 143 27.22 43.80 39.27
C ASN A 143 28.67 44.22 38.99
N LEU A 144 29.21 43.81 37.84
CA LEU A 144 30.49 44.29 37.33
C LEU A 144 30.27 44.96 35.97
N THR A 145 30.56 46.26 35.90
CA THR A 145 30.43 47.06 34.68
C THR A 145 31.79 47.61 34.28
N MET A 146 32.15 47.39 33.02
CA MET A 146 33.40 47.79 32.40
C MET A 146 33.12 48.58 31.13
N LYS A 147 33.61 49.82 31.05
CA LYS A 147 33.35 50.75 29.94
C LYS A 147 34.63 51.44 29.49
N ALA A 148 34.81 51.62 28.18
CA ALA A 148 35.96 52.34 27.63
C ALA A 148 37.32 51.81 28.15
N ILE A 149 37.41 50.49 28.32
CA ILE A 149 38.62 49.83 28.84
C ILE A 149 39.56 49.57 27.69
N LYS A 150 40.84 49.88 27.91
CA LYS A 150 41.91 49.60 26.96
C LYS A 150 42.92 48.65 27.60
N ALA A 151 43.09 47.46 27.03
CA ALA A 151 44.03 46.45 27.51
C ALA A 151 45.00 46.03 26.37
N GLU A 152 46.30 46.27 26.54
CA GLU A 152 47.32 46.00 25.51
C GLU A 152 48.57 45.31 26.08
N VAL A 153 49.14 44.38 25.32
CA VAL A 153 50.46 43.76 25.58
C VAL A 153 51.40 44.03 24.42
N TYR A 154 52.48 44.78 24.66
CA TYR A 154 53.30 45.35 23.57
C TYR A 154 54.36 44.41 22.98
N ASN A 155 54.71 43.31 23.65
CA ASN A 155 55.66 42.31 23.13
C ASN A 155 55.43 40.92 23.73
N PRO A 156 54.30 40.26 23.42
CA PRO A 156 53.89 39.03 24.11
C PRO A 156 54.77 37.85 23.68
N LYS A 157 55.52 37.27 24.62
CA LYS A 157 56.32 36.06 24.38
C LYS A 157 55.44 34.81 24.47
N LYS A 158 55.47 33.97 23.42
CA LYS A 158 54.92 32.61 23.49
C LYS A 158 55.83 31.71 24.35
N THR A 159 55.66 31.71 25.66
CA THR A 159 56.24 30.72 26.58
C THR A 159 55.18 29.70 27.00
N PRO A 160 55.54 28.41 27.16
CA PRO A 160 54.55 27.34 27.41
C PRO A 160 53.92 27.36 28.82
N ASP A 161 54.46 28.16 29.75
CA ASP A 161 54.09 28.14 31.17
C ASP A 161 53.16 29.28 31.62
N ILE A 162 52.73 30.18 30.72
CA ILE A 162 51.75 31.23 31.06
C ILE A 162 50.38 30.55 31.30
N LYS A 163 49.75 30.78 32.46
CA LYS A 163 48.57 29.99 32.91
C LYS A 163 47.22 30.69 32.72
N TYR A 164 47.21 31.89 32.18
CA TYR A 164 46.14 32.86 32.37
C TYR A 164 45.80 33.58 31.07
N SER A 165 44.63 34.24 31.03
CA SER A 165 44.07 35.04 29.93
C SER A 165 44.27 36.55 30.18
N GLY A 166 43.79 37.46 29.33
CA GLY A 166 43.82 38.90 29.63
C GLY A 166 42.93 39.29 30.82
N LEU A 167 41.66 38.88 30.79
CA LEU A 167 40.67 39.15 31.83
C LEU A 167 39.91 37.87 32.16
N TYR A 168 39.74 37.58 33.46
CA TYR A 168 39.09 36.37 33.95
C TYR A 168 37.90 36.72 34.84
N PHE A 169 36.71 36.31 34.40
CA PHE A 169 35.46 36.52 35.13
C PHE A 169 34.86 35.17 35.53
N ARG A 170 34.52 35.03 36.81
CA ARG A 170 33.95 33.79 37.37
C ARG A 170 32.65 34.06 38.13
N ASN A 171 31.61 33.28 37.89
CA ASN A 171 30.34 33.33 38.65
C ASN A 171 29.75 34.75 38.86
N GLN A 172 29.76 35.62 37.84
CA GLN A 172 29.22 36.98 37.96
C GLN A 172 27.68 36.95 37.85
N ALA A 173 26.92 37.76 38.59
CA ALA A 173 25.47 37.83 38.32
C ALA A 173 25.19 38.68 37.06
N HIS A 174 25.74 39.89 36.99
CA HIS A 174 25.63 40.73 35.80
C HIS A 174 27.01 41.30 35.42
N LEU A 175 27.47 40.95 34.21
CA LEU A 175 28.72 41.44 33.63
C LEU A 175 28.42 42.21 32.36
N LYS A 176 28.76 43.50 32.35
CA LYS A 176 28.59 44.38 31.18
C LYS A 176 29.96 44.90 30.75
N ILE A 177 30.37 44.62 29.51
CA ILE A 177 31.61 45.13 28.90
C ILE A 177 31.23 45.89 27.64
N PHE A 178 31.51 47.19 27.56
CA PHE A 178 31.18 47.96 26.36
C PHE A 178 32.23 49.00 25.96
N GLN A 179 32.25 49.34 24.67
CA GLN A 179 33.13 50.35 24.08
C GLN A 179 34.63 50.13 24.39
N SER A 180 35.06 48.87 24.53
CA SER A 180 36.38 48.50 25.06
C SER A 180 37.24 47.79 24.00
N ASN A 181 38.57 48.00 24.03
CA ASN A 181 39.53 47.36 23.13
C ASN A 181 40.53 46.48 23.90
N PHE A 182 40.66 45.24 23.44
CA PHE A 182 41.57 44.22 23.95
C PHE A 182 42.50 43.75 22.80
N SER A 183 43.79 44.09 22.87
CA SER A 183 44.72 43.88 21.77
C SER A 183 46.01 43.14 22.18
N GLY A 184 46.45 42.22 21.31
CA GLY A 184 47.74 41.53 21.43
C GLY A 184 47.88 40.58 22.63
N ILE A 185 46.77 40.18 23.26
CA ILE A 185 46.79 39.39 24.49
C ILE A 185 47.01 37.91 24.16
N ILE A 186 47.97 37.27 24.82
CA ILE A 186 48.22 35.83 24.70
C ILE A 186 47.77 35.12 25.98
N GLY A 187 46.79 34.24 25.83
CA GLY A 187 46.33 33.34 26.88
C GLY A 187 46.79 31.90 26.63
N SER A 188 47.29 31.24 27.67
CA SER A 188 47.65 29.81 27.59
C SER A 188 47.13 28.95 28.75
N ASN A 189 46.05 29.43 29.37
CA ASN A 189 45.23 28.65 30.30
C ASN A 189 44.70 27.36 29.64
N LEU A 190 44.64 26.27 30.42
CA LEU A 190 43.93 25.04 30.08
C LEU A 190 42.45 25.27 29.74
N LEU A 191 41.84 26.35 30.22
CA LEU A 191 40.45 26.71 29.92
C LEU A 191 40.29 27.46 28.58
N GLY A 192 41.35 28.08 28.04
CA GLY A 192 41.30 28.93 26.84
C GLY A 192 41.25 30.43 27.15
N GLY A 193 40.85 31.23 26.15
CA GLY A 193 40.66 32.68 26.19
C GLY A 193 41.95 33.46 25.99
N GLY A 194 42.16 34.04 24.81
CA GLY A 194 43.28 34.96 24.58
C GLY A 194 43.07 36.28 25.32
N ALA A 195 42.02 37.03 24.95
CA ALA A 195 41.69 38.29 25.60
C ALA A 195 40.81 38.12 26.86
N VAL A 196 39.71 37.36 26.78
CA VAL A 196 38.72 37.26 27.88
C VAL A 196 38.27 35.82 28.11
N VAL A 197 38.19 35.42 29.39
CA VAL A 197 37.55 34.18 29.86
C VAL A 197 36.37 34.54 30.77
N ILE A 198 35.23 33.88 30.55
CA ILE A 198 34.07 33.93 31.44
C ILE A 198 33.65 32.50 31.77
N GLU A 199 33.64 32.14 33.05
CA GLU A 199 33.37 30.77 33.54
C GLU A 199 32.34 30.75 34.68
N TYR A 200 31.43 29.76 34.68
CA TYR A 200 30.50 29.51 35.79
C TYR A 200 30.68 28.11 36.37
N SER A 201 31.29 28.03 37.55
CA SER A 201 31.55 26.76 38.24
C SER A 201 30.35 26.23 39.04
N TYR A 202 29.37 27.07 39.36
CA TYR A 202 28.11 26.68 39.99
C TYR A 202 26.92 27.40 39.34
N ASP A 203 25.68 27.11 39.75
CA ASP A 203 24.49 27.70 39.15
C ASP A 203 24.14 29.05 39.79
N VAL A 204 24.36 30.15 39.05
CA VAL A 204 23.94 31.50 39.43
C VAL A 204 22.52 31.71 38.90
N GLN A 205 21.58 32.25 39.70
CA GLN A 205 20.16 32.22 39.30
C GLN A 205 19.86 33.02 38.03
N GLU A 206 20.44 34.21 37.88
CA GLU A 206 20.21 35.13 36.76
C GLU A 206 21.53 35.68 36.18
N ASP A 207 22.41 34.81 35.67
CA ASP A 207 23.65 35.27 35.01
C ASP A 207 23.38 35.88 33.62
N LEU A 208 23.80 37.14 33.45
CA LEU A 208 23.70 37.89 32.20
C LEU A 208 25.03 38.55 31.84
N VAL A 209 25.56 38.17 30.68
CA VAL A 209 26.76 38.76 30.08
C VAL A 209 26.38 39.58 28.84
N GLU A 210 26.72 40.86 28.84
CA GLU A 210 26.53 41.76 27.70
C GLU A 210 27.88 42.31 27.23
N ILE A 211 28.19 42.13 25.94
CA ILE A 211 29.40 42.64 25.29
C ILE A 211 29.00 43.45 24.06
N THR A 212 29.19 44.77 24.09
CA THR A 212 28.65 45.69 23.06
C THR A 212 29.70 46.71 22.59
N ASP A 213 29.81 46.95 21.28
CA ASP A 213 30.77 47.90 20.70
C ASP A 213 32.24 47.62 21.10
N CYS A 214 32.61 46.35 21.30
CA CYS A 214 33.95 45.95 21.73
C CYS A 214 34.83 45.48 20.57
N ILE A 215 36.14 45.67 20.70
CA ILE A 215 37.16 45.23 19.75
C ILE A 215 38.06 44.19 20.43
N PHE A 216 38.22 43.04 19.79
CA PHE A 216 39.14 41.98 20.18
C PHE A 216 40.07 41.73 19.00
N GLU A 217 41.35 42.11 19.13
CA GLU A 217 42.28 42.06 18.01
C GLU A 217 43.63 41.41 18.33
N ASN A 218 44.18 40.70 17.35
CA ASN A 218 45.51 40.09 17.39
C ASN A 218 45.78 39.21 18.63
N SER A 219 44.72 38.69 19.27
CA SER A 219 44.81 37.91 20.50
C SER A 219 44.95 36.41 20.20
N HIS A 220 45.64 35.67 21.07
CA HIS A 220 46.01 34.28 20.81
C HIS A 220 45.73 33.38 22.01
N ALA A 221 45.15 32.20 21.78
CA ALA A 221 44.93 31.18 22.79
C ALA A 221 45.66 29.86 22.47
N SER A 222 46.45 29.32 23.40
CA SER A 222 47.10 27.99 23.22
C SER A 222 46.13 26.80 23.27
N ASN A 223 44.85 27.05 23.55
CA ASN A 223 43.82 26.03 23.60
C ASN A 223 42.58 26.44 22.78
N LYS A 224 41.70 27.26 23.35
CA LYS A 224 40.38 27.60 22.79
C LYS A 224 40.12 29.11 22.85
N GLY A 225 39.32 29.65 21.93
CA GLY A 225 38.77 31.01 22.02
C GLY A 225 39.83 32.11 21.98
N GLY A 226 40.41 32.37 20.81
CA GLY A 226 41.53 33.31 20.65
C GLY A 226 41.21 34.76 21.05
N GLY A 227 39.96 35.21 20.86
CA GLY A 227 39.43 36.43 21.47
C GLY A 227 38.77 36.13 22.83
N ILE A 228 37.59 35.50 22.79
CA ILE A 228 36.78 35.20 23.98
C ILE A 228 36.60 33.69 24.16
N THR A 229 36.64 33.21 25.40
CA THR A 229 36.09 31.91 25.80
C THR A 229 34.96 32.08 26.82
N LEU A 230 33.81 31.49 26.53
CA LEU A 230 32.65 31.38 27.41
C LEU A 230 32.52 29.92 27.87
N ILE A 231 32.39 29.70 29.18
CA ILE A 231 32.25 28.36 29.80
C ILE A 231 31.04 28.36 30.73
N ASP A 232 30.04 27.55 30.40
CA ASP A 232 28.82 27.34 31.20
C ASP A 232 28.02 28.62 31.54
N VAL A 233 28.08 29.64 30.68
CA VAL A 233 27.28 30.87 30.81
C VAL A 233 25.85 30.65 30.33
N LYS A 234 24.82 30.96 31.13
CA LYS A 234 23.40 30.81 30.74
C LYS A 234 22.97 31.80 29.68
N SER A 235 23.35 33.07 29.80
CA SER A 235 22.90 34.12 28.88
C SER A 235 24.04 35.06 28.51
N THR A 236 24.44 35.03 27.24
CA THR A 236 25.43 35.95 26.67
C THR A 236 24.88 36.61 25.42
N VAL A 237 24.95 37.94 25.37
CA VAL A 237 24.64 38.76 24.19
C VAL A 237 25.91 39.49 23.77
N ILE A 238 26.34 39.27 22.53
CA ILE A 238 27.41 40.00 21.87
C ILE A 238 26.81 40.81 20.72
N GLN A 239 26.99 42.11 20.74
CA GLN A 239 26.41 43.03 19.75
C GLN A 239 27.46 44.01 19.22
N THR A 240 27.36 44.36 17.93
CA THR A 240 28.15 45.42 17.26
C THR A 240 29.67 45.34 17.49
N SER A 241 30.19 44.15 17.77
CA SER A 241 31.57 43.94 18.20
C SER A 241 32.43 43.34 17.08
N THR A 242 33.73 43.63 17.09
CA THR A 242 34.68 43.21 16.06
C THR A 242 35.73 42.25 16.62
N PHE A 243 35.91 41.13 15.94
CA PHE A 243 36.92 40.10 16.21
C PHE A 243 37.84 40.00 14.98
N SER A 244 39.07 40.49 15.09
CA SER A 244 40.02 40.54 13.98
C SER A 244 41.39 39.94 14.29
N ASN A 245 41.91 39.09 13.39
CA ASN A 245 43.23 38.45 13.50
C ASN A 245 43.44 37.62 14.80
N ASN A 246 42.38 37.18 15.48
CA ASN A 246 42.52 36.35 16.67
C ASN A 246 42.78 34.89 16.28
N SER A 247 43.52 34.15 17.11
CA SER A 247 43.94 32.79 16.77
C SER A 247 43.87 31.81 17.94
N ALA A 248 43.50 30.56 17.67
CA ALA A 248 43.46 29.49 18.67
C ALA A 248 44.21 28.24 18.20
N ASP A 249 45.12 27.72 19.04
CA ASP A 249 45.91 26.52 18.71
C ASP A 249 45.09 25.22 18.64
N LYS A 250 43.82 25.25 19.06
CA LYS A 250 42.86 24.18 18.77
C LYS A 250 41.58 24.72 18.12
N GLN A 251 40.75 25.46 18.86
CA GLN A 251 39.35 25.65 18.48
C GLN A 251 38.81 27.06 18.76
N GLY A 252 37.98 27.62 17.87
CA GLY A 252 37.34 28.92 18.07
C GLY A 252 38.33 30.07 17.99
N GLY A 253 38.82 30.42 16.79
CA GLY A 253 39.87 31.43 16.64
C GLY A 253 39.48 32.83 17.13
N GLY A 254 38.23 33.25 16.90
CA GLY A 254 37.65 34.46 17.50
C GLY A 254 36.95 34.17 18.83
N LEU A 255 36.05 33.19 18.86
CA LEU A 255 35.20 32.88 20.02
C LEU A 255 35.02 31.36 20.22
N MET A 256 35.13 30.92 21.47
CA MET A 256 34.72 29.60 21.95
C MET A 256 33.50 29.72 22.87
N PHE A 257 32.49 28.88 22.65
CA PHE A 257 31.33 28.71 23.51
C PHE A 257 31.24 27.25 24.00
N ASP A 258 31.73 27.01 25.21
CA ASP A 258 31.66 25.72 25.90
C ASP A 258 30.47 25.72 26.88
N CYS A 259 29.65 24.68 26.82
CA CYS A 259 28.49 24.49 27.70
C CYS A 259 28.45 23.01 28.06
N ASN A 260 29.26 22.63 29.06
CA ASN A 260 29.63 21.26 29.37
C ASN A 260 29.64 20.99 30.89
N LYS A 261 28.68 21.58 31.61
CA LYS A 261 28.53 21.43 33.06
C LYS A 261 28.35 19.96 33.45
N THR A 262 29.41 19.36 33.99
CA THR A 262 29.45 17.94 34.37
C THR A 262 28.38 17.63 35.41
N GLY A 263 27.39 16.81 35.03
CA GLY A 263 26.34 16.31 35.93
C GLY A 263 24.90 16.75 35.60
N PHE A 264 24.70 17.77 34.76
CA PHE A 264 23.36 18.29 34.43
C PHE A 264 23.02 18.17 32.94
N ILE A 265 22.26 17.14 32.59
CA ILE A 265 21.85 16.84 31.19
C ILE A 265 20.66 17.72 30.73
N ASN A 266 20.73 19.05 30.95
CA ASN A 266 19.84 20.09 30.41
C ASN A 266 20.28 21.53 30.85
N TYR A 267 21.57 21.87 30.78
CA TYR A 267 22.01 23.24 31.08
C TYR A 267 21.73 24.19 29.90
N ASP A 268 20.88 25.20 30.10
CA ASP A 268 20.29 26.03 29.04
C ASP A 268 21.16 27.25 28.71
N CYS A 269 22.44 27.02 28.35
CA CYS A 269 23.34 28.07 27.87
C CYS A 269 22.86 28.66 26.54
N LYS A 270 22.75 29.99 26.46
CA LYS A 270 22.33 30.75 25.28
C LYS A 270 23.37 31.81 24.95
N LEU A 271 23.94 31.71 23.77
CA LEU A 271 24.76 32.76 23.15
C LEU A 271 23.97 33.39 22.00
N LYS A 272 23.86 34.72 21.98
CA LYS A 272 23.28 35.50 20.88
C LYS A 272 24.34 36.45 20.33
N ILE A 273 24.52 36.47 19.01
CA ILE A 273 25.47 37.34 18.30
C ILE A 273 24.69 38.17 17.29
N VAL A 274 24.88 39.49 17.34
CA VAL A 274 24.10 40.49 16.59
C VAL A 274 25.03 41.51 15.95
N ASP A 275 24.87 41.75 14.64
CA ASP A 275 25.50 42.84 13.88
C ASP A 275 27.03 42.94 14.08
N SER A 276 27.69 41.80 14.29
CA SER A 276 29.11 41.72 14.67
C SER A 276 29.98 41.29 13.49
N VAL A 277 31.28 41.55 13.56
CA VAL A 277 32.22 41.25 12.46
C VAL A 277 33.33 40.31 12.93
N PHE A 278 33.48 39.17 12.25
CA PHE A 278 34.56 38.22 12.44
C PHE A 278 35.43 38.17 11.18
N LYS A 279 36.66 38.68 11.25
CA LYS A 279 37.56 38.80 10.10
C LYS A 279 38.95 38.22 10.38
N GLN A 280 39.47 37.41 9.47
CA GLN A 280 40.86 36.89 9.52
C GLN A 280 41.22 36.13 10.81
N ASN A 281 40.23 35.57 11.52
CA ASN A 281 40.48 34.74 12.70
C ASN A 281 40.83 33.31 12.29
N THR A 282 41.69 32.64 13.06
CA THR A 282 42.27 31.34 12.67
C THR A 282 42.21 30.28 13.78
N ALA A 283 41.96 29.03 13.41
CA ALA A 283 41.99 27.89 14.34
C ALA A 283 42.72 26.68 13.74
N ASN A 284 43.63 26.06 14.49
CA ASN A 284 44.40 24.93 13.96
C ASN A 284 43.59 23.62 13.81
N ILE A 285 42.41 23.52 14.43
CA ILE A 285 41.50 22.38 14.27
C ILE A 285 40.16 22.86 13.68
N GLU A 286 39.32 23.52 14.47
CA GLU A 286 37.96 23.86 14.02
C GLU A 286 37.41 25.21 14.52
N GLY A 287 36.59 25.84 13.68
CA GLY A 287 35.89 27.09 13.98
C GLY A 287 36.83 28.29 13.94
N GLY A 288 37.24 28.71 12.75
CA GLY A 288 38.22 29.79 12.57
C GLY A 288 37.74 31.12 13.17
N ALA A 289 36.45 31.45 13.04
CA ALA A 289 35.82 32.53 13.81
C ALA A 289 35.15 32.02 15.10
N ILE A 290 34.20 31.09 15.00
CA ILE A 290 33.36 30.66 16.13
C ILE A 290 33.31 29.14 16.22
N LYS A 291 33.46 28.60 17.43
CA LYS A 291 33.18 27.20 17.77
C LYS A 291 32.24 27.10 18.98
N TRP A 292 31.29 26.16 18.93
CA TRP A 292 30.55 25.69 20.11
C TRP A 292 30.53 24.16 20.21
N ASN A 293 30.36 23.65 21.43
CA ASN A 293 30.42 22.20 21.70
C ASN A 293 29.05 21.52 21.86
N PHE A 294 28.03 22.21 22.39
CA PHE A 294 26.73 21.60 22.72
C PHE A 294 25.53 22.43 22.25
N ASN A 295 25.37 23.63 22.81
CA ASN A 295 24.27 24.54 22.46
C ASN A 295 24.68 25.45 21.29
N GLU A 296 23.76 25.65 20.35
CA GLU A 296 23.98 26.44 19.13
C GLU A 296 23.93 27.94 19.42
N ALA A 297 24.87 28.71 18.85
CA ALA A 297 24.86 30.17 18.94
C ALA A 297 23.79 30.78 18.01
N LEU A 298 22.98 31.69 18.54
CA LEU A 298 21.95 32.43 17.81
C LEU A 298 22.59 33.64 17.10
N ILE A 299 23.11 33.41 15.90
CA ILE A 299 23.77 34.43 15.07
C ILE A 299 22.76 35.05 14.11
N ASN A 300 22.67 36.38 14.04
CA ASN A 300 21.81 37.07 13.08
C ASN A 300 22.44 37.15 11.67
N ARG A 301 21.61 37.42 10.65
CA ARG A 301 22.06 37.41 9.24
C ARG A 301 23.04 38.53 8.88
N GLU A 302 22.99 39.65 9.60
CA GLU A 302 23.87 40.80 9.38
C GLU A 302 25.26 40.62 10.02
N THR A 303 25.50 39.54 10.78
CA THR A 303 26.85 39.21 11.30
C THR A 303 27.75 38.76 10.14
N ILE A 304 28.88 39.44 9.97
CA ILE A 304 29.78 39.29 8.82
C ILE A 304 30.96 38.36 9.15
N PHE A 305 31.21 37.39 8.28
CA PHE A 305 32.38 36.49 8.34
C PHE A 305 33.27 36.66 7.10
N LEU A 306 34.52 37.09 7.27
CA LEU A 306 35.44 37.38 6.17
C LEU A 306 36.82 36.74 6.39
N ASN A 307 37.25 35.89 5.47
CA ASN A 307 38.60 35.29 5.43
C ASN A 307 39.06 34.64 6.75
N ASN A 308 38.13 34.09 7.54
CA ASN A 308 38.47 33.24 8.68
C ASN A 308 38.85 31.84 8.16
N THR A 309 39.74 31.11 8.86
CA THR A 309 40.26 29.81 8.38
C THR A 309 40.41 28.79 9.51
N ALA A 310 40.08 27.53 9.24
CA ALA A 310 40.29 26.40 10.14
C ALA A 310 40.95 25.22 9.39
N SER A 311 42.00 24.63 9.98
CA SER A 311 42.79 23.61 9.25
C SER A 311 42.09 22.27 9.06
N VAL A 312 41.01 21.97 9.80
CA VAL A 312 40.26 20.70 9.69
C VAL A 312 38.80 20.92 9.31
N TYR A 313 38.07 21.82 9.98
CA TYR A 313 36.62 22.00 9.76
C TYR A 313 36.10 23.37 10.22
N GLY A 314 35.18 23.96 9.46
CA GLY A 314 34.47 25.18 9.84
C GLY A 314 35.33 26.45 9.81
N ASP A 315 35.71 26.89 8.60
CA ASP A 315 36.55 28.09 8.37
C ASP A 315 36.02 29.33 9.10
N ALA A 316 34.72 29.61 8.99
CA ALA A 316 34.05 30.62 9.79
C ALA A 316 33.46 30.01 11.07
N ILE A 317 32.52 29.08 10.92
CA ILE A 317 31.73 28.52 12.02
C ILE A 317 31.97 27.02 12.05
N ALA A 318 32.23 26.47 13.23
CA ALA A 318 32.21 25.03 13.48
C ALA A 318 31.12 24.71 14.51
N GLY A 319 30.10 23.97 14.08
CA GLY A 319 29.04 23.46 14.95
C GLY A 319 29.29 22.05 15.46
N VAL A 320 28.19 21.32 15.67
CA VAL A 320 28.15 19.89 16.01
C VAL A 320 27.72 19.10 14.78
N ALA A 321 28.25 17.89 14.58
CA ALA A 321 27.82 16.98 13.53
C ALA A 321 26.30 16.73 13.61
N HIS A 322 25.60 16.92 12.48
CA HIS A 322 24.14 16.95 12.45
C HIS A 322 23.53 15.88 11.55
N GLN A 323 24.11 15.63 10.37
CA GLN A 323 23.51 14.73 9.38
C GLN A 323 24.56 13.95 8.58
N LEU A 324 24.26 12.67 8.30
CA LEU A 324 24.99 11.84 7.33
C LEU A 324 24.36 11.99 5.94
N VAL A 325 25.18 12.18 4.91
CA VAL A 325 24.76 12.39 3.50
C VAL A 325 25.57 11.52 2.53
N VAL A 326 24.96 11.19 1.37
CA VAL A 326 25.70 10.65 0.22
C VAL A 326 26.25 11.84 -0.58
N ILE A 327 27.51 11.76 -0.97
CA ILE A 327 28.15 12.73 -1.88
C ILE A 327 28.54 12.04 -3.18
N ASP A 328 28.72 12.82 -4.24
CA ASP A 328 29.34 12.32 -5.47
C ASP A 328 30.87 12.48 -5.44
N LYS A 329 31.53 12.07 -6.53
CA LYS A 329 32.98 12.09 -6.61
C LYS A 329 33.54 13.51 -6.81
N GLU A 330 32.81 14.38 -7.49
CA GLU A 330 33.24 15.77 -7.75
C GLU A 330 33.21 16.57 -6.44
N GLN A 331 32.15 16.43 -5.66
CA GLN A 331 32.00 17.01 -4.32
C GLN A 331 33.10 16.58 -3.34
N LEU A 332 33.53 15.31 -3.41
CA LEU A 332 34.61 14.78 -2.59
C LEU A 332 35.96 15.44 -2.91
N ASP A 333 36.28 15.58 -4.20
CA ASP A 333 37.60 16.01 -4.65
C ASP A 333 37.81 17.53 -4.41
N GLU A 334 36.74 18.34 -4.37
CA GLU A 334 36.84 19.80 -4.17
C GLU A 334 36.79 20.28 -2.71
N ARG A 335 36.29 19.49 -1.75
CA ARG A 335 36.16 19.78 -0.30
C ARG A 335 35.45 21.09 0.12
N LYS A 336 34.99 21.94 -0.80
CA LYS A 336 34.64 23.36 -0.52
C LYS A 336 33.20 23.79 -0.77
N TYR A 337 32.33 22.92 -1.28
CA TYR A 337 30.94 23.29 -1.59
C TYR A 337 29.96 22.81 -0.52
N LYS A 338 29.15 23.75 -0.02
CA LYS A 338 27.99 23.45 0.85
C LYS A 338 27.00 22.55 0.11
N MET A 339 26.46 21.55 0.81
CA MET A 339 25.46 20.64 0.24
C MET A 339 24.16 21.38 -0.11
N GLN A 340 23.83 21.44 -1.40
CA GLN A 340 22.61 22.11 -1.88
C GLN A 340 21.41 21.18 -2.17
N ASN A 341 21.57 19.86 -2.25
CA ASN A 341 20.45 18.91 -2.43
C ASN A 341 20.80 17.47 -2.02
N ASN A 342 19.96 16.84 -1.18
CA ASN A 342 20.04 15.41 -0.87
C ASN A 342 19.43 14.56 -1.99
N ARG A 343 20.26 13.82 -2.75
CA ARG A 343 19.80 12.82 -3.73
C ARG A 343 19.98 11.40 -3.20
N ASN A 344 19.00 10.90 -2.43
CA ASN A 344 19.04 9.56 -1.83
C ASN A 344 18.72 8.41 -2.81
N ASN A 345 18.45 8.71 -4.08
CA ASN A 345 18.07 7.73 -5.11
C ASN A 345 19.29 7.33 -5.96
N VAL A 346 19.87 6.17 -5.67
CA VAL A 346 20.95 5.58 -6.47
C VAL A 346 20.36 4.69 -7.57
N ARG A 347 20.98 4.71 -8.75
CA ARG A 347 20.46 4.13 -10.01
C ARG A 347 20.19 2.62 -9.90
N ALA A 348 19.30 2.12 -10.77
CA ALA A 348 19.01 0.69 -10.85
C ALA A 348 20.24 -0.12 -11.32
N VAL A 349 20.55 -1.22 -10.62
CA VAL A 349 21.72 -2.07 -10.89
C VAL A 349 21.28 -3.54 -11.05
N SER A 350 21.94 -4.28 -11.94
CA SER A 350 21.73 -5.73 -12.09
C SER A 350 22.39 -6.53 -10.96
N SER A 351 21.78 -7.64 -10.56
CA SER A 351 22.40 -8.62 -9.65
C SER A 351 23.85 -8.95 -10.06
N GLY A 352 24.77 -8.88 -9.09
CA GLY A 352 26.21 -9.12 -9.30
C GLY A 352 27.02 -7.90 -9.77
N GLY A 353 26.47 -6.68 -9.69
CA GLY A 353 27.17 -5.43 -9.97
C GLY A 353 27.91 -4.84 -8.76
N GLU A 354 28.92 -4.00 -9.03
CA GLU A 354 29.67 -3.20 -8.04
C GLU A 354 29.23 -1.73 -8.08
N ILE A 355 29.14 -1.10 -6.91
CA ILE A 355 28.79 0.32 -6.75
C ILE A 355 29.82 0.98 -5.82
N ASN A 356 30.43 2.08 -6.25
CA ASN A 356 31.22 2.95 -5.38
C ASN A 356 30.28 3.93 -4.67
N MET A 357 30.44 4.14 -3.36
CA MET A 357 29.65 5.10 -2.59
C MET A 357 30.58 6.01 -1.79
N TYR A 358 30.30 7.30 -1.82
CA TYR A 358 31.03 8.32 -1.07
C TYR A 358 30.08 8.91 -0.02
N PHE A 359 30.57 9.09 1.20
CA PHE A 359 29.77 9.58 2.33
C PHE A 359 30.37 10.86 2.90
N GLY A 360 29.51 11.78 3.33
CA GLY A 360 29.87 12.97 4.09
C GLY A 360 29.06 13.07 5.38
N ILE A 361 29.64 13.64 6.42
CA ILE A 361 28.94 14.11 7.61
C ILE A 361 28.98 15.62 7.56
N ILE A 362 27.81 16.26 7.65
CA ILE A 362 27.65 17.71 7.64
C ILE A 362 27.10 18.21 8.96
N ASP A 363 27.37 19.48 9.24
CA ASP A 363 26.67 20.25 10.28
C ASP A 363 25.32 20.78 9.76
N LYS A 364 24.66 21.60 10.58
CA LYS A 364 23.38 22.24 10.23
C LYS A 364 23.52 23.39 9.23
N GLN A 365 24.74 23.91 9.06
CA GLN A 365 25.11 24.99 8.15
C GLN A 365 25.50 24.46 6.74
N GLY A 366 25.54 23.14 6.58
CA GLY A 366 25.84 22.43 5.33
C GLY A 366 27.33 22.20 5.06
N ASP A 367 28.18 22.45 6.06
CA ASP A 367 29.64 22.36 5.97
C ASP A 367 30.11 20.95 6.41
N PHE A 368 31.11 20.40 5.71
CA PHE A 368 31.58 19.03 5.93
C PHE A 368 32.45 18.90 7.18
N VAL A 369 31.95 18.14 8.16
CA VAL A 369 32.71 17.71 9.35
C VAL A 369 33.72 16.61 8.99
N ARG A 370 33.31 15.66 8.12
CA ARG A 370 34.16 14.52 7.71
C ARG A 370 33.62 13.84 6.45
N THR A 371 34.49 13.17 5.68
CA THR A 371 34.12 12.39 4.48
C THR A 371 34.77 10.99 4.45
N ASP A 372 34.13 10.03 3.80
CA ASP A 372 34.68 8.70 3.45
C ASP A 372 34.65 8.48 1.92
N ASN A 373 35.78 8.01 1.38
CA ASN A 373 35.99 7.79 -0.04
C ASN A 373 36.44 6.37 -0.44
N LYS A 374 36.43 5.40 0.47
CA LYS A 374 36.90 4.04 0.20
C LYS A 374 35.79 2.98 0.15
N SER A 375 34.56 3.38 0.48
CA SER A 375 33.44 2.46 0.64
C SER A 375 32.93 1.87 -0.68
N LYS A 376 32.95 0.54 -0.77
CA LYS A 376 32.47 -0.23 -1.92
C LYS A 376 31.33 -1.19 -1.54
N LEU A 377 30.38 -1.31 -2.47
CA LEU A 377 29.17 -2.11 -2.31
C LEU A 377 29.04 -3.15 -3.42
N PHE A 378 28.90 -4.42 -3.04
CA PHE A 378 28.59 -5.54 -3.93
C PHE A 378 27.25 -6.16 -3.53
N ILE A 379 26.34 -6.36 -4.50
CA ILE A 379 25.00 -6.95 -4.23
C ILE A 379 24.68 -8.07 -5.22
N SER A 380 24.31 -9.24 -4.69
CA SER A 380 23.85 -10.41 -5.46
C SER A 380 22.51 -10.92 -4.91
N GLN A 381 21.52 -11.12 -5.80
CA GLN A 381 20.17 -11.57 -5.41
C GLN A 381 20.15 -12.96 -4.77
N VAL A 382 21.07 -13.86 -5.18
CA VAL A 382 21.19 -15.20 -4.60
C VAL A 382 21.51 -15.15 -3.10
N PHE A 383 22.22 -14.11 -2.65
CA PHE A 383 22.49 -13.88 -1.23
C PHE A 383 21.28 -13.29 -0.50
N LEU A 384 20.59 -12.32 -1.11
CA LEU A 384 19.38 -11.70 -0.55
C LEU A 384 18.27 -12.73 -0.30
N PHE A 385 18.04 -13.66 -1.23
CA PHE A 385 17.06 -14.75 -1.07
C PHE A 385 17.41 -15.70 0.09
N LYS A 386 18.70 -15.96 0.34
CA LYS A 386 19.16 -16.77 1.49
C LYS A 386 18.95 -16.05 2.83
N ILE A 387 19.11 -14.72 2.89
CA ILE A 387 18.77 -13.92 4.07
C ILE A 387 17.25 -13.97 4.32
N PHE A 388 16.44 -13.77 3.27
CA PHE A 388 14.98 -13.77 3.35
C PHE A 388 14.44 -15.10 3.90
N LEU A 389 14.93 -16.25 3.42
CA LEU A 389 14.58 -17.57 3.97
C LEU A 389 14.99 -17.77 5.44
N ALA A 390 16.03 -17.08 5.92
CA ALA A 390 16.40 -17.11 7.34
C ALA A 390 15.46 -16.24 8.21
N LEU A 391 14.95 -15.14 7.66
CA LEU A 391 14.01 -14.23 8.35
C LEU A 391 12.58 -14.80 8.42
N LEU A 392 12.10 -15.47 7.37
CA LEU A 392 10.75 -16.04 7.30
C LEU A 392 10.45 -17.16 8.33
N LYS A 393 11.45 -17.71 9.02
CA LYS A 393 11.26 -18.80 10.01
C LYS A 393 10.65 -18.36 11.36
N LYS A 394 10.03 -17.18 11.45
CA LYS A 394 9.29 -16.70 12.64
C LYS A 394 7.80 -16.47 12.31
N PRO A 395 6.87 -17.37 12.70
CA PRO A 395 5.44 -17.10 12.67
C PRO A 395 4.98 -16.30 13.92
N PRO A 396 3.82 -15.61 13.87
CA PRO A 396 3.35 -14.73 14.94
C PRO A 396 2.62 -15.46 16.09
N VAL A 397 2.82 -14.90 17.29
CA VAL A 397 2.08 -15.01 18.56
C VAL A 397 0.95 -16.05 18.71
N ALA A 398 1.24 -17.15 19.43
CA ALA A 398 0.29 -17.85 20.32
C ALA A 398 1.03 -18.57 21.46
N LYS A 399 0.32 -18.95 22.54
CA LYS A 399 0.90 -19.17 23.89
C LYS A 399 1.59 -20.54 24.12
N LYS A 400 2.67 -20.49 24.93
CA LYS A 400 3.28 -21.55 25.79
C LYS A 400 3.31 -23.00 25.25
N SER A 401 4.46 -23.38 24.68
CA SER A 401 4.96 -24.77 24.61
C SER A 401 6.45 -24.79 25.00
N PRO A 402 6.93 -25.77 25.80
CA PRO A 402 8.33 -25.84 26.22
C PRO A 402 9.31 -26.07 25.05
N LEU A 403 8.82 -26.61 23.92
CA LEU A 403 9.60 -26.77 22.69
C LEU A 403 10.06 -25.41 22.12
N LEU A 404 9.31 -24.33 22.39
CA LEU A 404 9.64 -22.97 21.96
C LEU A 404 10.79 -22.34 22.77
N GLN A 405 11.02 -22.79 24.02
CA GLN A 405 12.17 -22.35 24.83
C GLN A 405 13.47 -23.02 24.38
N GLN A 406 13.45 -24.32 24.06
CA GLN A 406 14.60 -25.00 23.46
C GLN A 406 14.96 -24.45 22.06
N LEU A 407 13.96 -24.06 21.26
CA LEU A 407 14.19 -23.36 19.98
C LEU A 407 14.77 -21.95 20.17
N LYS A 408 14.38 -21.20 21.20
CA LYS A 408 15.00 -19.91 21.55
C LYS A 408 16.49 -20.05 21.91
N GLN A 409 16.87 -21.08 22.66
CA GLN A 409 18.28 -21.34 22.98
C GLN A 409 19.11 -21.76 21.75
N ARG A 410 18.55 -22.50 20.79
CA ARG A 410 19.21 -22.79 19.50
C ARG A 410 19.25 -21.61 18.52
N LEU A 411 18.37 -20.62 18.66
CA LEU A 411 18.40 -19.38 17.86
C LEU A 411 19.45 -18.38 18.38
N ASN A 412 19.69 -18.36 19.69
CA ASN A 412 20.73 -17.53 20.31
C ASN A 412 22.16 -18.08 20.12
N SER A 413 22.33 -19.29 19.58
CA SER A 413 23.63 -19.89 19.23
C SER A 413 23.94 -19.86 17.72
N LEU A 414 23.15 -19.15 16.91
CA LEU A 414 23.56 -18.80 15.55
C LEU A 414 24.75 -17.81 15.62
N PRO A 415 25.88 -18.06 14.94
CA PRO A 415 27.11 -17.31 15.22
C PRO A 415 27.06 -15.85 14.76
N GLN A 416 28.09 -15.09 15.14
CA GLN A 416 28.50 -13.83 14.50
C GLN A 416 28.74 -13.95 12.96
N MET A 417 28.51 -15.10 12.34
CA MET A 417 28.61 -15.36 10.90
C MET A 417 27.66 -14.53 10.03
N VAL A 418 26.51 -14.07 10.55
CA VAL A 418 25.66 -13.13 9.78
C VAL A 418 26.36 -11.77 9.66
N SER A 419 27.00 -11.31 10.74
CA SER A 419 27.85 -10.10 10.74
C SER A 419 29.09 -10.28 9.85
N SER A 420 29.82 -11.41 9.97
CA SER A 420 31.04 -11.62 9.16
C SER A 420 30.77 -11.89 7.67
N LYS A 421 29.62 -12.46 7.29
CA LYS A 421 29.21 -12.57 5.88
C LYS A 421 28.53 -11.30 5.34
N LEU A 422 27.92 -10.47 6.18
CA LEU A 422 27.56 -9.09 5.77
C LEU A 422 28.83 -8.28 5.47
N LYS A 423 29.91 -8.43 6.25
CA LYS A 423 31.24 -7.85 5.90
C LYS A 423 31.80 -8.32 4.54
N SER A 424 31.29 -9.40 3.95
CA SER A 424 31.64 -9.80 2.56
C SER A 424 30.75 -9.21 1.46
N LEU A 425 29.65 -8.52 1.80
CA LEU A 425 28.91 -7.64 0.86
C LEU A 425 29.42 -6.18 0.89
N PHE A 426 29.96 -5.77 2.04
CA PHE A 426 30.26 -4.37 2.36
C PHE A 426 31.72 -4.22 2.80
N LEU A 427 32.56 -3.67 1.93
CA LEU A 427 33.90 -3.21 2.28
C LEU A 427 33.82 -1.74 2.67
N LEU A 428 33.44 -1.50 3.94
CA LEU A 428 33.41 -0.19 4.60
C LEU A 428 34.58 -0.10 5.59
N GLN A 429 35.30 1.02 5.66
CA GLN A 429 36.39 1.20 6.62
C GLN A 429 35.93 1.97 7.88
N HIS A 430 36.00 1.29 9.03
CA HIS A 430 36.07 1.78 10.42
C HIS A 430 35.06 2.79 11.03
N GLN A 431 34.14 3.44 10.32
CA GLN A 431 33.24 4.47 10.93
C GLN A 431 31.76 4.42 10.52
N ILE A 432 31.35 3.50 9.65
CA ILE A 432 29.96 3.39 9.18
C ILE A 432 29.50 1.94 9.31
N GLN A 433 28.39 1.72 10.01
CA GLN A 433 27.76 0.42 10.12
C GLN A 433 26.51 0.37 9.22
N ALA A 434 26.57 -0.40 8.15
CA ALA A 434 25.41 -0.68 7.31
C ALA A 434 24.50 -1.71 7.99
N LYS A 435 23.23 -1.34 8.20
CA LYS A 435 22.18 -2.24 8.67
C LYS A 435 21.14 -2.41 7.57
N VAL A 436 21.00 -3.63 7.07
CA VAL A 436 19.86 -3.97 6.21
C VAL A 436 18.63 -4.04 7.11
N ILE A 437 17.70 -3.10 6.94
CA ILE A 437 16.48 -3.04 7.74
C ILE A 437 15.31 -3.66 6.97
N GLU A 438 15.19 -3.40 5.67
CA GLU A 438 14.05 -3.89 4.90
C GLU A 438 14.43 -4.40 3.50
N PHE A 439 13.83 -5.54 3.16
CA PHE A 439 13.90 -6.15 1.84
C PHE A 439 12.47 -6.38 1.36
N SER A 440 12.05 -5.61 0.36
CA SER A 440 10.77 -5.82 -0.30
C SER A 440 10.88 -7.02 -1.25
N LEU A 441 9.80 -7.79 -1.43
CA LEU A 441 9.75 -8.85 -2.46
C LEU A 441 9.87 -8.29 -3.90
N TYR A 442 9.75 -6.97 -4.07
CA TYR A 442 9.68 -6.29 -5.35
C TYR A 442 10.82 -5.26 -5.49
N SER A 443 12.01 -5.78 -5.83
CA SER A 443 13.11 -5.02 -6.45
C SER A 443 13.83 -3.94 -5.64
N PHE A 444 13.35 -3.51 -4.48
CA PHE A 444 14.00 -2.45 -3.69
C PHE A 444 14.65 -3.00 -2.41
N LEU A 445 15.95 -2.72 -2.26
CA LEU A 445 16.75 -2.92 -1.07
C LEU A 445 16.95 -1.57 -0.39
N VAL A 446 16.44 -1.40 0.83
CA VAL A 446 16.68 -0.20 1.63
C VAL A 446 17.87 -0.47 2.55
N LEU A 447 18.99 0.17 2.24
CA LEU A 447 20.18 0.14 3.08
C LEU A 447 20.17 1.32 4.02
N ASN A 448 20.09 1.03 5.31
CA ASN A 448 20.09 2.04 6.36
C ASN A 448 21.49 2.12 6.97
N PHE A 449 22.22 3.17 6.60
CA PHE A 449 23.56 3.44 7.13
C PHE A 449 23.42 4.19 8.45
N ILE A 450 24.07 3.66 9.48
CA ILE A 450 24.12 4.24 10.81
C ILE A 450 25.59 4.63 11.07
N THR A 451 25.80 5.82 11.61
CA THR A 451 27.11 6.26 12.10
C THR A 451 27.05 6.54 13.60
N ASP A 452 28.13 6.23 14.29
CA ASP A 452 28.42 6.57 15.68
C ASP A 452 29.00 7.99 15.83
N ALA A 453 29.29 8.67 14.72
CA ALA A 453 29.87 10.01 14.69
C ALA A 453 28.86 11.16 14.96
N ILE A 454 27.57 10.88 15.11
CA ILE A 454 26.53 11.86 15.48
C ILE A 454 26.00 11.51 16.87
N ASN A 455 26.26 12.38 17.85
CA ASN A 455 25.77 12.21 19.22
C ASN A 455 24.37 12.83 19.38
N ILE A 456 23.40 12.01 19.81
CA ILE A 456 21.98 12.39 20.01
C ILE A 456 21.67 13.00 21.38
N ASP A 457 22.54 12.79 22.38
CA ASP A 457 22.32 13.29 23.74
C ASP A 457 22.57 14.81 23.85
N ILE A 458 23.25 15.40 22.85
CA ILE A 458 23.53 16.83 22.75
C ILE A 458 22.22 17.60 22.48
N PRO A 459 21.88 18.68 23.22
CA PRO A 459 20.60 19.39 23.10
C PRO A 459 20.24 19.89 21.68
N SER A 460 21.23 20.31 20.89
CA SER A 460 21.05 20.69 19.48
C SER A 460 20.54 19.54 18.60
N ASN A 461 20.96 18.30 18.91
CA ASN A 461 20.51 17.06 18.28
C ASN A 461 19.33 16.40 19.02
N ARG A 462 19.07 16.74 20.29
CA ARG A 462 17.92 16.22 21.08
C ARG A 462 16.58 16.69 20.52
N LYS A 463 16.44 17.93 20.01
CA LYS A 463 15.20 18.36 19.32
C LYS A 463 14.89 17.54 18.05
N VAL A 464 15.94 17.00 17.43
CA VAL A 464 15.82 16.01 16.36
C VAL A 464 15.43 14.65 16.96
N GLY A 465 16.09 14.21 18.03
CA GLY A 465 15.79 13.00 18.80
C GLY A 465 14.34 12.89 19.33
N ASP A 466 13.76 13.95 19.87
CA ASP A 466 12.41 13.94 20.46
C ASP A 466 11.32 13.77 19.39
N LYS A 467 11.57 14.22 18.15
CA LYS A 467 10.72 13.88 17.00
C LYS A 467 10.77 12.37 16.70
N LEU A 468 11.92 11.71 16.91
CA LEU A 468 12.08 10.26 16.71
C LEU A 468 11.32 9.46 17.75
N ILE A 469 11.44 9.82 19.03
CA ILE A 469 10.79 9.09 20.12
C ILE A 469 9.26 9.16 19.95
N LYS A 470 8.72 10.34 19.63
CA LYS A 470 7.28 10.49 19.33
C LYS A 470 6.84 9.75 18.07
N ALA A 471 7.67 9.71 17.02
CA ALA A 471 7.37 8.90 15.83
C ALA A 471 7.38 7.38 16.13
N GLN A 472 8.28 6.92 17.01
CA GLN A 472 8.37 5.50 17.43
C GLN A 472 7.18 5.05 18.28
N GLU A 473 6.60 5.91 19.11
CA GLU A 473 5.39 5.56 19.89
C GLU A 473 4.14 5.45 19.02
N LEU A 474 4.07 6.22 17.92
CA LEU A 474 2.95 6.19 16.97
C LEU A 474 3.06 5.03 15.94
N ALA A 475 4.26 4.69 15.48
CA ALA A 475 4.49 3.70 14.42
C ALA A 475 4.44 2.22 14.89
N LYS A 476 3.44 1.86 15.72
CA LYS A 476 3.34 0.51 16.31
C LYS A 476 2.75 -0.56 15.38
N ASN A 477 2.35 -0.18 14.16
CA ASN A 477 2.13 -1.04 13.00
C ASN A 477 2.39 -0.19 11.73
N GLU A 478 3.05 -0.79 10.73
CA GLU A 478 3.44 -0.20 9.43
C GLU A 478 4.56 0.88 9.48
N ILE A 479 5.27 1.04 8.35
CA ILE A 479 6.63 1.61 8.20
C ILE A 479 6.69 2.33 6.82
N ILE A 480 7.49 3.36 6.49
CA ILE A 480 8.66 4.08 7.06
C ILE A 480 8.35 5.60 6.80
N VAL A 481 8.73 6.64 7.57
CA VAL A 481 10.06 7.20 7.97
C VAL A 481 9.86 8.12 9.22
N ASP A 482 10.78 8.92 9.78
CA ASP A 482 12.11 9.49 9.44
C ASP A 482 13.05 9.43 10.65
N ASN A 483 14.35 9.18 10.43
CA ASN A 483 15.38 9.25 11.47
C ASN A 483 16.71 9.72 10.87
N PRO A 484 17.19 10.96 11.11
CA PRO A 484 18.32 11.53 10.37
C PRO A 484 19.70 11.03 10.83
N LEU A 485 19.77 10.19 11.87
CA LEU A 485 20.95 9.34 12.11
C LEU A 485 21.04 8.14 11.15
N ILE A 486 19.95 7.86 10.43
CA ILE A 486 19.86 6.81 9.44
C ILE A 486 19.79 7.47 8.07
N LEU A 487 20.75 7.16 7.21
CA LEU A 487 20.67 7.54 5.80
C LEU A 487 20.09 6.38 5.01
N PRO A 488 18.79 6.41 4.64
CA PRO A 488 18.20 5.39 3.78
C PRO A 488 18.66 5.58 2.34
N ILE A 489 19.50 4.67 1.84
CA ILE A 489 19.76 4.55 0.41
C ILE A 489 18.83 3.48 -0.15
N THR A 490 17.90 3.89 -1.02
CA THR A 490 17.07 2.97 -1.77
C THR A 490 17.81 2.53 -3.02
N LEU A 491 18.11 1.23 -3.11
CA LEU A 491 18.74 0.61 -4.27
C LEU A 491 17.74 -0.28 -5.00
N GLN A 492 17.50 0.02 -6.27
CA GLN A 492 16.69 -0.85 -7.13
C GLN A 492 17.59 -1.93 -7.76
N VAL A 493 17.47 -3.16 -7.28
CA VAL A 493 18.27 -4.29 -7.77
C VAL A 493 17.40 -5.17 -8.67
N ARG A 494 17.66 -5.15 -9.99
CA ARG A 494 16.96 -6.04 -10.92
C ARG A 494 17.57 -7.44 -10.90
N GLY A 495 16.70 -8.44 -10.97
CA GLY A 495 17.11 -9.81 -11.25
C GLY A 495 17.47 -10.00 -12.71
N CYS A 496 17.84 -11.23 -13.06
CA CYS A 496 17.97 -11.61 -14.45
C CYS A 496 16.59 -11.55 -15.10
N ILE A 497 16.48 -10.95 -16.28
CA ILE A 497 15.21 -10.81 -17.00
C ILE A 497 15.05 -11.95 -18.02
N LYS A 498 13.86 -12.02 -18.64
CA LYS A 498 13.62 -12.97 -19.74
C LYS A 498 14.66 -12.73 -20.85
N GLY A 499 15.26 -13.80 -21.34
CA GLY A 499 16.36 -13.76 -22.30
C GLY A 499 17.75 -13.54 -21.69
N GLU A 500 17.89 -13.54 -20.36
CA GLU A 500 19.18 -13.63 -19.67
C GLU A 500 19.33 -14.98 -18.96
N GLU A 501 20.53 -15.56 -19.01
CA GLU A 501 20.99 -16.65 -18.13
C GLU A 501 21.62 -16.11 -16.83
N MET A 502 21.69 -16.94 -15.80
CA MET A 502 22.34 -16.60 -14.52
C MET A 502 23.54 -17.49 -14.24
N LEU A 503 24.70 -16.85 -14.03
CA LEU A 503 25.95 -17.49 -13.66
C LEU A 503 25.97 -17.90 -12.18
N SER A 504 26.89 -18.79 -11.81
CA SER A 504 27.03 -19.34 -10.44
C SER A 504 27.30 -18.29 -9.34
N ASN A 505 27.83 -17.13 -9.70
CA ASN A 505 28.03 -15.97 -8.82
C ASN A 505 26.80 -15.04 -8.71
N GLY A 506 25.71 -15.34 -9.40
CA GLY A 506 24.48 -14.54 -9.42
C GLY A 506 24.50 -13.34 -10.38
N LYS A 507 25.46 -13.31 -11.33
CA LYS A 507 25.52 -12.33 -12.42
C LYS A 507 24.67 -12.77 -13.62
N CYS A 508 23.94 -11.83 -14.21
CA CYS A 508 23.08 -12.07 -15.39
C CYS A 508 23.82 -11.79 -16.72
N ARG A 509 23.52 -12.55 -17.78
CA ARG A 509 24.07 -12.37 -19.14
C ARG A 509 23.02 -12.73 -20.21
N GLN A 510 22.94 -11.98 -21.31
CA GLN A 510 21.93 -12.19 -22.36
C GLN A 510 22.20 -13.42 -23.26
N CYS A 511 21.14 -14.13 -23.67
CA CYS A 511 21.18 -15.30 -24.57
C CYS A 511 21.43 -14.94 -26.04
N ALA A 512 22.27 -15.72 -26.72
CA ALA A 512 22.68 -15.54 -28.12
C ALA A 512 21.64 -16.10 -29.13
N PRO A 513 21.67 -15.65 -30.41
CA PRO A 513 20.81 -16.19 -31.47
C PRO A 513 20.86 -17.71 -31.61
N GLY A 514 19.75 -18.34 -32.00
CA GLY A 514 19.58 -19.80 -32.01
C GLY A 514 19.30 -20.42 -30.63
N SER A 515 19.53 -19.67 -29.55
CA SER A 515 19.13 -20.03 -28.18
C SER A 515 18.06 -19.08 -27.62
N TYR A 516 17.36 -19.48 -26.56
CA TYR A 516 16.39 -18.63 -25.88
C TYR A 516 16.26 -18.95 -24.38
N MET A 517 15.72 -18.01 -23.61
CA MET A 517 15.33 -18.21 -22.21
C MET A 517 14.02 -17.48 -21.93
N ILE A 518 12.89 -18.19 -21.90
CA ILE A 518 11.56 -17.58 -21.76
C ILE A 518 11.26 -17.17 -20.30
N LYS A 519 11.76 -17.96 -19.34
CA LYS A 519 11.58 -17.72 -17.90
C LYS A 519 12.86 -17.13 -17.33
N ALA A 520 12.73 -16.05 -16.57
CA ALA A 520 13.84 -15.46 -15.84
C ALA A 520 14.41 -16.48 -14.83
N PRO A 521 15.73 -16.77 -14.85
CA PRO A 521 16.33 -17.77 -13.97
C PRO A 521 16.41 -17.28 -12.52
N THR A 522 15.92 -18.10 -11.58
CA THR A 522 15.96 -17.85 -10.13
C THR A 522 17.12 -18.59 -9.42
N SER A 523 17.71 -19.56 -10.11
CA SER A 523 18.96 -20.27 -9.76
C SER A 523 19.89 -20.29 -10.98
N ALA A 524 21.15 -20.70 -10.81
CA ALA A 524 22.11 -20.73 -11.92
C ALA A 524 21.63 -21.67 -13.03
N ALA A 525 21.43 -21.12 -14.23
CA ALA A 525 20.80 -21.80 -15.37
C ALA A 525 21.18 -21.12 -16.68
N SER A 526 21.28 -21.91 -17.75
CA SER A 526 21.73 -21.51 -19.10
C SER A 526 20.62 -21.58 -20.15
N CYS A 527 20.81 -20.87 -21.27
CA CYS A 527 19.84 -20.75 -22.36
C CYS A 527 19.50 -22.10 -23.04
N LEU A 528 18.26 -22.24 -23.52
CA LEU A 528 17.70 -23.42 -24.21
C LEU A 528 17.84 -23.31 -25.74
N THR A 529 17.74 -24.42 -26.47
CA THR A 529 17.85 -24.50 -27.95
C THR A 529 16.51 -24.42 -28.69
N CYS A 530 16.50 -23.84 -29.90
CA CYS A 530 15.29 -23.59 -30.70
C CYS A 530 14.74 -24.83 -31.45
N GLN A 531 13.41 -24.94 -31.61
CA GLN A 531 12.73 -25.98 -32.39
C GLN A 531 12.35 -25.49 -33.81
N THR A 532 13.14 -25.84 -34.82
CA THR A 532 13.04 -25.26 -36.17
C THR A 532 11.86 -25.74 -37.02
N GLU A 533 11.31 -26.93 -36.76
CA GLU A 533 10.16 -27.47 -37.52
C GLU A 533 8.84 -26.74 -37.26
N LYS A 534 8.74 -26.02 -36.14
CA LYS A 534 7.52 -25.35 -35.67
C LYS A 534 7.72 -23.85 -35.44
N SER A 535 8.97 -23.39 -35.37
CA SER A 535 9.29 -22.02 -34.94
C SER A 535 10.67 -21.49 -35.34
N VAL A 536 10.86 -20.18 -35.17
CA VAL A 536 12.12 -19.45 -35.39
C VAL A 536 12.49 -18.64 -34.14
N CYS A 537 13.76 -18.67 -33.71
CA CYS A 537 14.25 -17.96 -32.52
C CYS A 537 15.45 -17.05 -32.82
N GLN A 538 15.42 -15.79 -32.38
CA GLN A 538 16.43 -14.76 -32.70
C GLN A 538 17.44 -14.46 -31.56
N GLY A 539 17.35 -15.17 -30.44
CA GLY A 539 18.09 -14.85 -29.21
C GLY A 539 17.20 -14.23 -28.14
N GLY A 540 17.75 -14.01 -26.94
CA GLY A 540 16.99 -13.52 -25.80
C GLY A 540 15.79 -14.42 -25.46
N SER A 541 14.56 -13.91 -25.62
CA SER A 541 13.32 -14.64 -25.36
C SER A 541 12.34 -14.67 -26.56
N GLN A 542 12.82 -14.39 -27.78
CA GLN A 542 11.96 -14.23 -28.97
C GLN A 542 11.81 -15.54 -29.74
N ILE A 543 10.56 -16.01 -29.91
CA ILE A 543 10.18 -17.25 -30.61
C ILE A 543 8.90 -16.97 -31.43
N TYR A 544 8.89 -17.36 -32.70
CA TYR A 544 7.78 -17.12 -33.65
C TYR A 544 7.25 -18.45 -34.23
N PRO A 545 5.93 -18.73 -34.20
CA PRO A 545 5.34 -19.97 -34.74
C PRO A 545 5.07 -19.89 -36.27
N LEU A 546 5.08 -21.06 -36.94
CA LEU A 546 4.75 -21.19 -38.36
C LEU A 546 3.22 -21.19 -38.65
N SER A 547 2.83 -21.03 -39.92
CA SER A 547 1.42 -21.06 -40.36
C SER A 547 0.74 -22.40 -40.06
N GLY A 548 -0.56 -22.39 -39.75
CA GLY A 548 -1.30 -23.56 -39.24
C GLY A 548 -1.06 -23.87 -37.75
N TYR A 549 0.02 -23.33 -37.18
CA TYR A 549 0.33 -23.44 -35.76
C TYR A 549 0.02 -22.14 -35.00
N TRP A 550 -0.21 -22.30 -33.71
CA TRP A 550 -0.49 -21.23 -32.76
C TRP A 550 0.31 -21.45 -31.49
N ARG A 551 0.91 -20.38 -30.96
CA ARG A 551 1.66 -20.39 -29.72
C ARG A 551 0.81 -19.73 -28.64
N SER A 552 0.64 -20.41 -27.52
CA SER A 552 -0.35 -20.06 -26.50
C SER A 552 -0.16 -18.70 -25.87
N THR A 553 1.08 -18.39 -25.51
CA THR A 553 1.51 -17.16 -24.87
C THR A 553 2.93 -16.85 -25.29
N VAL A 554 3.35 -15.60 -25.12
CA VAL A 554 4.76 -15.19 -25.25
C VAL A 554 5.68 -15.88 -24.24
N ASP A 555 5.11 -16.49 -23.20
CA ASP A 555 5.80 -17.11 -22.07
C ASP A 555 5.82 -18.66 -22.10
N SER A 556 5.26 -19.26 -23.15
CA SER A 556 5.28 -20.71 -23.38
C SER A 556 6.22 -21.09 -24.53
N ASP A 557 6.93 -22.19 -24.37
CA ASP A 557 7.68 -22.91 -25.41
C ASP A 557 6.79 -23.89 -26.20
N ASN A 558 5.53 -24.07 -25.80
CA ASN A 558 4.59 -25.00 -26.44
C ASN A 558 3.89 -24.39 -27.66
N ILE A 559 3.94 -25.10 -28.79
CA ILE A 559 3.40 -24.66 -30.09
C ILE A 559 2.48 -25.75 -30.63
N MET A 560 1.23 -25.38 -30.91
CA MET A 560 0.10 -26.30 -31.09
C MET A 560 -0.62 -26.09 -32.43
N GLU A 561 -1.27 -27.15 -32.92
CA GLU A 561 -2.05 -27.12 -34.17
C GLU A 561 -3.50 -26.62 -33.93
N CYS A 562 -4.05 -25.87 -34.89
CA CYS A 562 -5.36 -25.24 -34.77
C CYS A 562 -6.56 -26.13 -35.16
N LEU A 563 -7.73 -25.90 -34.53
CA LEU A 563 -8.96 -26.67 -34.80
C LEU A 563 -9.52 -26.46 -36.22
N ASN A 564 -9.20 -25.32 -36.81
CA ASN A 564 -9.38 -25.04 -38.23
C ASN A 564 -8.02 -24.56 -38.76
N PRO A 565 -7.30 -25.33 -39.60
CA PRO A 565 -5.98 -24.92 -40.11
C PRO A 565 -6.02 -23.57 -40.83
N GLY A 566 -7.10 -23.28 -41.57
CA GLY A 566 -7.30 -22.00 -42.25
C GLY A 566 -7.60 -20.81 -41.33
N ALA A 567 -7.74 -21.02 -40.01
CA ALA A 567 -7.92 -19.94 -39.04
C ALA A 567 -6.61 -19.40 -38.45
N CYS A 568 -5.47 -20.08 -38.62
CA CYS A 568 -4.19 -19.73 -37.99
C CYS A 568 -3.09 -19.43 -39.02
N LEU A 569 -2.63 -18.19 -39.07
CA LEU A 569 -1.70 -17.66 -40.08
C LEU A 569 -0.22 -17.70 -39.65
N GLY A 570 0.09 -18.10 -38.42
CA GLY A 570 1.44 -18.06 -37.86
C GLY A 570 1.94 -16.64 -37.54
N GLY A 571 3.23 -16.50 -37.26
CA GLY A 571 3.90 -15.21 -37.02
C GLY A 571 4.61 -14.69 -38.28
N GLN A 572 4.29 -13.46 -38.71
CA GLN A 572 4.87 -12.83 -39.90
C GLN A 572 5.91 -11.76 -39.53
N PHE A 573 7.13 -11.87 -40.05
CA PHE A 573 8.12 -10.80 -39.95
C PHE A 573 7.81 -9.71 -41.01
N PRO A 574 7.90 -8.40 -40.70
CA PRO A 574 8.41 -7.77 -39.48
C PRO A 574 7.35 -7.46 -38.40
N LEU A 575 6.10 -7.88 -38.60
CA LEU A 575 4.99 -7.61 -37.68
C LEU A 575 5.05 -8.52 -36.44
N LEU A 576 5.83 -8.09 -35.44
CA LEU A 576 6.17 -8.58 -34.07
C LEU A 576 5.22 -9.52 -33.26
N ASN A 577 4.28 -10.23 -33.85
CA ASN A 577 3.36 -11.14 -33.16
C ASN A 577 4.02 -12.48 -32.86
N LEU A 578 4.64 -12.57 -31.68
CA LEU A 578 5.27 -13.74 -31.09
C LEU A 578 4.32 -14.93 -30.85
N THR A 579 3.00 -14.73 -30.86
CA THR A 579 1.98 -15.79 -30.64
C THR A 579 1.31 -16.31 -31.92
N GLY A 580 1.41 -15.55 -33.02
CA GLY A 580 0.75 -15.82 -34.30
C GLY A 580 -0.59 -15.10 -34.47
N GLN A 581 -1.06 -14.99 -35.72
CA GLN A 581 -2.28 -14.24 -36.10
C GLN A 581 -3.45 -15.17 -36.50
N CYS A 582 -4.68 -14.70 -36.24
CA CYS A 582 -5.91 -15.37 -36.66
C CYS A 582 -6.46 -14.81 -37.98
N ALA A 583 -7.18 -15.65 -38.73
CA ALA A 583 -7.92 -15.23 -39.93
C ALA A 583 -9.15 -14.35 -39.58
N HIS A 584 -9.60 -13.54 -40.54
CA HIS A 584 -10.69 -12.58 -40.33
C HIS A 584 -12.00 -13.26 -39.87
N GLY A 585 -12.61 -12.74 -38.80
CA GLY A 585 -13.82 -13.30 -38.18
C GLY A 585 -13.56 -14.27 -37.04
N TYR A 586 -12.31 -14.76 -36.90
CA TYR A 586 -11.87 -15.66 -35.84
C TYR A 586 -10.98 -14.94 -34.81
N GLN A 587 -11.10 -15.35 -33.55
CA GLN A 587 -10.29 -14.90 -32.42
C GLN A 587 -10.14 -16.00 -31.36
N GLY A 588 -9.48 -15.67 -30.25
CA GLY A 588 -9.37 -16.57 -29.10
C GLY A 588 -8.36 -17.71 -29.29
N ILE A 589 -8.39 -18.64 -28.34
CA ILE A 589 -7.45 -19.77 -28.27
C ILE A 589 -7.60 -20.67 -29.51
N LEU A 590 -6.48 -20.98 -30.18
CA LEU A 590 -6.45 -21.72 -31.45
C LEU A 590 -7.34 -21.11 -32.56
N CYS A 591 -7.64 -19.80 -32.47
CA CYS A 591 -8.56 -19.08 -33.35
C CYS A 591 -9.94 -19.74 -33.47
N ALA A 592 -10.46 -20.29 -32.36
CA ALA A 592 -11.70 -21.06 -32.31
C ALA A 592 -12.97 -20.27 -31.92
N SER A 593 -12.81 -19.01 -31.47
CA SER A 593 -13.88 -18.09 -31.08
C SER A 593 -14.23 -17.12 -32.22
N CYS A 594 -15.38 -16.44 -32.15
CA CYS A 594 -15.88 -15.56 -33.21
C CYS A 594 -15.82 -14.07 -32.85
N ASN A 595 -15.41 -13.23 -33.81
CA ASN A 595 -15.28 -11.77 -33.68
C ASN A 595 -16.63 -11.06 -33.50
N LYS A 596 -16.60 -9.80 -33.06
CA LYS A 596 -17.79 -8.98 -32.81
C LYS A 596 -18.75 -8.99 -34.01
N GLY A 597 -20.02 -9.32 -33.76
CA GLY A 597 -21.06 -9.45 -34.79
C GLY A 597 -21.09 -10.81 -35.49
N TYR A 598 -20.31 -11.79 -35.06
CA TYR A 598 -20.35 -13.18 -35.56
C TYR A 598 -20.70 -14.17 -34.44
N THR A 599 -21.53 -15.16 -34.77
CA THR A 599 -21.89 -16.29 -33.89
C THR A 599 -21.31 -17.59 -34.42
N LEU A 600 -20.98 -18.52 -33.52
CA LEU A 600 -20.37 -19.80 -33.86
C LEU A 600 -21.45 -20.80 -34.29
N LYS A 601 -21.41 -21.25 -35.55
CA LYS A 601 -22.23 -22.39 -35.98
C LYS A 601 -21.64 -23.69 -35.41
N GLN A 602 -22.22 -24.19 -34.32
CA GLN A 602 -21.69 -25.31 -33.51
C GLN A 602 -21.29 -26.55 -34.34
N GLN A 603 -22.08 -26.90 -35.36
CA GLN A 603 -21.85 -28.06 -36.23
C GLN A 603 -20.65 -27.90 -37.20
N SER A 604 -20.45 -26.72 -37.80
CA SER A 604 -19.37 -26.51 -38.80
C SER A 604 -18.11 -25.86 -38.24
N ARG A 605 -18.17 -25.25 -37.04
CA ARG A 605 -17.11 -24.42 -36.43
C ARG A 605 -16.72 -23.21 -37.27
N GLU A 606 -17.70 -22.68 -38.01
CA GLU A 606 -17.59 -21.45 -38.78
C GLU A 606 -18.25 -20.30 -38.01
N CYS A 607 -17.62 -19.13 -38.07
CA CYS A 607 -18.17 -17.88 -37.56
C CYS A 607 -19.07 -17.24 -38.61
N LYS A 608 -20.38 -17.13 -38.32
CA LYS A 608 -21.39 -16.51 -39.21
C LYS A 608 -21.88 -15.18 -38.66
N LYS A 609 -22.06 -14.19 -39.54
CA LYS A 609 -22.50 -12.83 -39.15
C LYS A 609 -23.94 -12.83 -38.63
N CYS A 610 -24.20 -12.16 -37.51
CA CYS A 610 -25.52 -11.98 -36.92
C CYS A 610 -26.39 -10.97 -37.72
N PRO A 611 -27.72 -11.12 -37.72
CA PRO A 611 -28.66 -10.07 -38.16
C PRO A 611 -28.56 -8.80 -37.29
N THR A 612 -29.05 -7.67 -37.83
CA THR A 612 -29.15 -6.41 -37.09
C THR A 612 -30.11 -6.50 -35.91
N ILE A 613 -29.83 -5.75 -34.84
CA ILE A 613 -30.62 -5.70 -33.60
C ILE A 613 -32.13 -5.50 -33.83
N VAL A 614 -32.54 -4.63 -34.76
CA VAL A 614 -33.96 -4.31 -35.03
C VAL A 614 -34.73 -5.51 -35.57
N ILE A 615 -34.24 -6.14 -36.65
CA ILE A 615 -34.82 -7.36 -37.23
C ILE A 615 -34.89 -8.46 -36.17
N ASN A 616 -33.85 -8.56 -35.35
CA ASN A 616 -33.74 -9.58 -34.33
C ASN A 616 -34.76 -9.40 -33.19
N SER A 617 -34.96 -8.17 -32.71
CA SER A 617 -35.96 -7.83 -31.70
C SER A 617 -37.40 -8.01 -32.19
N LEU A 618 -37.69 -7.72 -33.47
CA LEU A 618 -39.00 -7.96 -34.06
C LEU A 618 -39.37 -9.45 -34.10
N ILE A 619 -38.41 -10.31 -34.47
CA ILE A 619 -38.59 -11.77 -34.45
C ILE A 619 -38.90 -12.26 -33.02
N LEU A 620 -38.17 -11.77 -32.02
CA LEU A 620 -38.41 -12.13 -30.61
C LEU A 620 -39.78 -11.68 -30.10
N ALA A 621 -40.21 -10.46 -30.44
CA ALA A 621 -41.50 -9.93 -30.05
C ALA A 621 -42.66 -10.77 -30.63
N ALA A 622 -42.55 -11.20 -31.89
CA ALA A 622 -43.55 -12.06 -32.53
C ALA A 622 -43.71 -13.41 -31.80
N PHE A 623 -42.60 -14.07 -31.43
CA PHE A 623 -42.65 -15.32 -30.66
C PHE A 623 -43.22 -15.13 -29.25
N ALA A 624 -42.89 -14.02 -28.57
CA ALA A 624 -43.42 -13.72 -27.23
C ALA A 624 -44.95 -13.50 -27.24
N VAL A 625 -45.46 -12.76 -28.23
CA VAL A 625 -46.92 -12.56 -28.41
C VAL A 625 -47.63 -13.88 -28.70
N LEU A 626 -47.08 -14.72 -29.58
CA LEU A 626 -47.64 -16.04 -29.88
C LEU A 626 -47.72 -16.93 -28.63
N ALA A 627 -46.66 -16.95 -27.80
CA ALA A 627 -46.65 -17.71 -26.55
C ALA A 627 -47.71 -17.21 -25.54
N LEU A 628 -47.89 -15.88 -25.42
CA LEU A 628 -48.91 -15.31 -24.54
C LEU A 628 -50.33 -15.69 -24.98
N VAL A 629 -50.63 -15.63 -26.28
CA VAL A 629 -51.92 -16.05 -26.85
C VAL A 629 -52.21 -17.53 -26.53
N ILE A 630 -51.22 -18.41 -26.69
CA ILE A 630 -51.34 -19.84 -26.36
C ILE A 630 -51.66 -20.04 -24.87
N ILE A 631 -50.98 -19.33 -23.97
CA ILE A 631 -51.24 -19.41 -22.51
C ILE A 631 -52.68 -18.95 -22.19
N ILE A 632 -53.12 -17.82 -22.74
CA ILE A 632 -54.48 -17.29 -22.52
C ILE A 632 -55.54 -18.29 -23.00
N VAL A 633 -55.39 -18.84 -24.20
CA VAL A 633 -56.32 -19.84 -24.77
C VAL A 633 -56.37 -21.10 -23.91
N LEU A 634 -55.23 -21.60 -23.43
CA LEU A 634 -55.16 -22.78 -22.57
C LEU A 634 -55.79 -22.52 -21.19
N VAL A 635 -55.52 -21.39 -20.55
CA VAL A 635 -56.14 -21.07 -19.24
C VAL A 635 -57.65 -20.87 -19.40
N TRP A 636 -58.09 -20.05 -20.36
CA TRP A 636 -59.52 -19.78 -20.60
C TRP A 636 -60.32 -21.05 -20.91
N SER A 637 -59.80 -21.93 -21.78
CA SER A 637 -60.49 -23.18 -22.14
C SER A 637 -60.59 -24.17 -20.97
N ASN A 638 -59.61 -24.22 -20.06
CA ASN A 638 -59.68 -25.06 -18.85
C ASN A 638 -60.61 -24.47 -17.78
N LEU A 639 -60.64 -23.13 -17.63
CA LEU A 639 -61.59 -22.47 -16.72
C LEU A 639 -63.04 -22.69 -17.14
N LYS A 640 -63.35 -22.51 -18.43
CA LYS A 640 -64.69 -22.81 -18.96
C LYS A 640 -65.09 -24.27 -18.71
N SER A 641 -64.16 -25.22 -18.91
CA SER A 641 -64.40 -26.65 -18.65
C SER A 641 -64.66 -27.03 -17.18
N SER A 642 -64.48 -26.11 -16.23
CA SER A 642 -64.65 -26.37 -14.80
C SER A 642 -66.01 -25.91 -14.27
N GLY A 643 -66.70 -25.02 -14.99
CA GLY A 643 -68.02 -24.49 -14.61
C GLY A 643 -69.23 -25.11 -15.33
N GLU A 644 -69.03 -25.75 -16.48
CA GLU A 644 -70.10 -26.42 -17.25
C GLU A 644 -70.09 -27.95 -17.01
N GLU A 645 -71.26 -28.60 -17.15
CA GLU A 645 -71.38 -30.07 -17.02
C GLU A 645 -70.71 -30.81 -18.19
N GLU A 646 -70.72 -30.22 -19.40
CA GLU A 646 -70.00 -30.76 -20.55
C GLU A 646 -68.48 -30.54 -20.45
N ARG A 647 -67.71 -31.59 -20.75
CA ARG A 647 -66.24 -31.56 -20.68
C ARG A 647 -65.65 -31.00 -21.97
N ASN A 648 -65.00 -29.83 -21.91
CA ASN A 648 -64.30 -29.26 -23.06
C ASN A 648 -62.96 -30.00 -23.31
N TYR A 649 -62.86 -30.67 -24.46
CA TYR A 649 -61.69 -31.48 -24.83
C TYR A 649 -60.57 -30.72 -25.56
N LEU A 650 -60.77 -29.45 -25.93
CA LEU A 650 -59.78 -28.65 -26.66
C LEU A 650 -58.37 -28.64 -26.02
N PRO A 651 -58.20 -28.52 -24.68
CA PRO A 651 -56.88 -28.60 -24.05
C PRO A 651 -56.17 -29.93 -24.26
N VAL A 652 -56.92 -31.03 -24.40
CA VAL A 652 -56.38 -32.39 -24.53
C VAL A 652 -55.80 -32.60 -25.93
N TYR A 653 -56.49 -32.13 -26.97
CA TYR A 653 -55.99 -32.14 -28.34
C TYR A 653 -54.69 -31.32 -28.49
N PHE A 654 -54.63 -30.12 -27.90
CA PHE A 654 -53.42 -29.30 -27.92
C PHE A 654 -52.23 -29.96 -27.21
N ARG A 655 -52.44 -30.66 -26.08
CA ARG A 655 -51.36 -31.41 -25.42
C ARG A 655 -50.80 -32.52 -26.33
N ILE A 656 -51.67 -33.35 -26.92
CA ILE A 656 -51.23 -34.44 -27.83
C ILE A 656 -50.43 -33.87 -29.02
N LEU A 657 -50.88 -32.76 -29.62
CA LEU A 657 -50.19 -32.09 -30.73
C LEU A 657 -48.81 -31.54 -30.31
N VAL A 658 -48.72 -30.80 -29.20
CA VAL A 658 -47.45 -30.26 -28.70
C VAL A 658 -46.48 -31.39 -28.34
N ASN A 659 -46.99 -32.47 -27.73
CA ASN A 659 -46.21 -33.66 -27.41
C ASN A 659 -45.63 -34.33 -28.67
N HIS A 660 -46.41 -34.40 -29.75
CA HIS A 660 -45.97 -34.97 -31.04
C HIS A 660 -44.82 -34.17 -31.65
N LEU A 661 -45.02 -32.86 -31.85
CA LEU A 661 -44.04 -31.97 -32.48
C LEU A 661 -42.71 -31.91 -31.72
N GLN A 662 -42.78 -32.00 -30.38
CA GLN A 662 -41.60 -32.10 -29.52
C GLN A 662 -40.80 -33.37 -29.81
N VAL A 663 -41.44 -34.55 -29.85
CA VAL A 663 -40.72 -35.82 -30.08
C VAL A 663 -40.08 -35.85 -31.47
N VAL A 664 -40.81 -35.50 -32.53
CA VAL A 664 -40.30 -35.50 -33.91
C VAL A 664 -39.04 -34.64 -34.08
N THR A 665 -38.94 -33.53 -33.35
CA THR A 665 -37.80 -32.60 -33.48
C THR A 665 -36.58 -33.03 -32.68
N LEU A 666 -36.78 -33.72 -31.55
CA LEU A 666 -35.68 -34.38 -30.85
C LEU A 666 -35.01 -35.44 -31.75
N VAL A 667 -35.79 -36.12 -32.60
CA VAL A 667 -35.27 -37.06 -33.63
C VAL A 667 -34.54 -36.33 -34.75
N ALA A 668 -35.06 -35.19 -35.22
CA ALA A 668 -34.43 -34.37 -36.26
C ALA A 668 -33.04 -33.80 -35.88
N SER A 669 -32.72 -33.76 -34.59
CA SER A 669 -31.45 -33.24 -34.07
C SER A 669 -30.25 -34.18 -34.21
N PHE A 670 -30.48 -35.45 -34.57
CA PHE A 670 -29.43 -36.45 -34.64
C PHE A 670 -28.49 -36.16 -35.83
N ASP A 671 -27.20 -35.97 -35.54
CA ASP A 671 -26.19 -35.58 -36.55
C ASP A 671 -25.78 -36.78 -37.42
N PHE A 672 -26.58 -37.04 -38.44
CA PHE A 672 -26.33 -38.04 -39.47
C PHE A 672 -25.90 -37.35 -40.77
N ASN A 673 -24.94 -37.96 -41.49
CA ASN A 673 -24.46 -37.48 -42.79
C ASN A 673 -25.50 -37.73 -43.92
N GLN A 674 -26.63 -37.02 -43.84
CA GLN A 674 -27.83 -37.20 -44.65
C GLN A 674 -27.71 -36.64 -46.08
N PRO A 675 -28.51 -37.16 -47.04
CA PRO A 675 -28.82 -36.51 -48.32
C PRO A 675 -29.46 -35.11 -48.13
N GLU A 676 -29.34 -34.23 -49.12
CA GLU A 676 -29.86 -32.85 -49.03
C GLU A 676 -31.40 -32.77 -49.09
N GLU A 677 -32.09 -33.73 -49.71
CA GLU A 677 -33.56 -33.77 -49.73
C GLU A 677 -34.10 -33.99 -48.31
N PHE A 678 -33.51 -34.94 -47.57
CA PHE A 678 -33.89 -35.27 -46.20
C PHE A 678 -33.65 -34.08 -45.26
N LYS A 679 -32.49 -33.41 -45.37
CA LYS A 679 -32.23 -32.16 -44.66
C LYS A 679 -33.26 -31.09 -44.99
N THR A 680 -33.81 -31.07 -46.19
CA THR A 680 -34.74 -30.04 -46.65
C THR A 680 -36.17 -30.27 -46.17
N PHE A 681 -36.62 -31.53 -46.05
CA PHE A 681 -37.87 -31.87 -45.34
C PHE A 681 -37.81 -31.41 -43.87
N PHE A 682 -36.76 -31.78 -43.14
CA PHE A 682 -36.63 -31.40 -41.73
C PHE A 682 -36.42 -29.89 -41.53
N LYS A 683 -35.77 -29.17 -42.45
CA LYS A 683 -35.70 -27.68 -42.44
C LYS A 683 -37.09 -27.01 -42.36
N GLY A 684 -38.16 -27.65 -42.82
CA GLY A 684 -39.54 -27.10 -42.73
C GLY A 684 -40.18 -27.23 -41.35
N PHE A 685 -39.97 -28.36 -40.67
CA PHE A 685 -40.50 -28.59 -39.30
C PHE A 685 -39.61 -27.97 -38.22
N LYS A 686 -38.32 -27.84 -38.51
CA LYS A 686 -37.27 -27.33 -37.62
C LYS A 686 -37.66 -26.03 -36.89
N PRO A 687 -38.15 -24.94 -37.54
CA PRO A 687 -38.49 -23.69 -36.85
C PRO A 687 -39.62 -23.80 -35.82
N VAL A 688 -40.65 -24.63 -36.08
CA VAL A 688 -41.85 -24.72 -35.23
C VAL A 688 -41.53 -25.30 -33.84
N ALA A 689 -40.58 -26.22 -33.79
CA ALA A 689 -40.15 -26.85 -32.55
C ALA A 689 -38.82 -26.30 -32.01
N GLU A 690 -38.01 -25.63 -32.84
CA GLU A 690 -36.89 -24.82 -32.37
C GLU A 690 -37.30 -23.47 -31.79
N ALA A 691 -38.54 -23.02 -31.99
CA ALA A 691 -39.16 -21.97 -31.18
C ALA A 691 -39.07 -22.25 -29.66
N GLN A 692 -38.84 -23.51 -29.27
CA GLN A 692 -38.59 -23.93 -27.88
C GLN A 692 -37.10 -24.09 -27.50
N SER A 693 -36.13 -23.99 -28.41
CA SER A 693 -34.70 -24.26 -28.08
C SER A 693 -33.66 -23.44 -28.88
N GLU A 694 -33.73 -23.42 -30.22
CA GLU A 694 -32.86 -22.57 -31.04
C GLU A 694 -33.59 -21.26 -31.39
N ILE A 695 -33.81 -20.42 -30.36
CA ILE A 695 -34.07 -19.01 -30.60
C ILE A 695 -32.74 -18.38 -31.06
N PHE A 696 -32.42 -18.53 -32.36
CA PHE A 696 -31.28 -17.88 -33.03
C PHE A 696 -31.16 -16.40 -32.66
N SER A 697 -32.31 -15.77 -32.42
CA SER A 697 -32.40 -14.39 -31.99
C SER A 697 -31.96 -14.11 -30.56
N VAL A 698 -32.06 -15.05 -29.60
CA VAL A 698 -31.53 -14.82 -28.24
C VAL A 698 -30.01 -14.85 -28.24
N ASP A 699 -29.37 -15.80 -28.95
CA ASP A 699 -27.91 -15.89 -28.92
C ASP A 699 -27.23 -14.68 -29.60
N CYS A 700 -27.79 -14.16 -30.70
CA CYS A 700 -27.32 -12.90 -31.30
C CYS A 700 -27.71 -11.64 -30.47
N LEU A 701 -28.86 -11.64 -29.76
CA LEU A 701 -29.23 -10.55 -28.85
C LEU A 701 -28.29 -10.48 -27.64
N LEU A 702 -28.06 -11.62 -27.00
CA LEU A 702 -27.12 -11.77 -25.91
C LEU A 702 -25.70 -11.44 -26.38
N TYR A 703 -25.28 -11.83 -27.58
CA TYR A 703 -23.99 -11.40 -28.13
C TYR A 703 -23.87 -9.87 -28.24
N TYR A 704 -24.95 -9.16 -28.61
CA TYR A 704 -24.96 -7.70 -28.69
C TYR A 704 -24.82 -7.02 -27.31
N TYR A 705 -25.48 -7.54 -26.26
CA TYR A 705 -25.50 -6.93 -24.92
C TYR A 705 -24.43 -7.46 -23.95
N SER A 706 -24.02 -8.72 -24.05
CA SER A 706 -23.09 -9.34 -23.10
C SER A 706 -21.62 -8.98 -23.32
N HIS A 707 -21.28 -8.32 -24.43
CA HIS A 707 -19.89 -8.10 -24.81
C HIS A 707 -19.13 -7.08 -23.94
N ASP A 708 -19.84 -6.25 -23.18
CA ASP A 708 -19.29 -5.39 -22.11
C ASP A 708 -19.41 -6.02 -20.71
N SER A 709 -20.05 -7.19 -20.59
CA SER A 709 -20.25 -7.88 -19.32
C SER A 709 -19.24 -8.99 -19.09
N SER A 710 -18.77 -9.16 -17.85
CA SER A 710 -17.84 -10.23 -17.46
C SER A 710 -18.47 -11.63 -17.46
N ILE A 711 -19.76 -11.76 -17.79
CA ILE A 711 -20.51 -13.02 -17.85
C ILE A 711 -20.66 -13.42 -19.31
N LYS A 712 -20.08 -14.56 -19.69
CA LYS A 712 -20.14 -15.05 -21.07
C LYS A 712 -21.59 -15.27 -21.54
N PRO A 713 -21.94 -14.96 -22.80
CA PRO A 713 -23.31 -15.07 -23.31
C PRO A 713 -23.98 -16.44 -23.05
N TYR A 714 -23.20 -17.53 -23.08
CA TYR A 714 -23.66 -18.87 -22.73
C TYR A 714 -24.23 -18.96 -21.31
N TYR A 715 -23.57 -18.38 -20.30
CA TYR A 715 -24.08 -18.39 -18.92
C TYR A 715 -25.24 -17.41 -18.72
N VAL A 716 -25.23 -16.27 -19.42
CA VAL A 716 -26.38 -15.33 -19.40
C VAL A 716 -27.64 -16.03 -19.90
N LYS A 717 -27.54 -16.83 -20.98
CA LYS A 717 -28.64 -17.68 -21.48
C LYS A 717 -29.16 -18.63 -20.40
N SER A 718 -28.27 -19.34 -19.68
CA SER A 718 -28.67 -20.25 -18.60
C SER A 718 -29.36 -19.54 -17.43
N ILE A 719 -28.87 -18.36 -17.04
CA ILE A 719 -29.45 -17.54 -15.94
C ILE A 719 -30.84 -17.01 -16.34
N VAL A 720 -30.99 -16.50 -17.56
CA VAL A 720 -32.29 -16.03 -18.08
C VAL A 720 -33.30 -17.18 -18.11
N LEU A 721 -32.90 -18.37 -18.54
CA LEU A 721 -33.77 -19.56 -18.53
C LEU A 721 -34.15 -20.02 -17.12
N PHE A 722 -33.26 -19.89 -16.13
CA PHE A 722 -33.56 -20.17 -14.72
C PHE A 722 -34.54 -19.16 -14.11
N ALA A 723 -34.37 -17.87 -14.41
CA ALA A 723 -35.21 -16.80 -13.87
C ALA A 723 -36.58 -16.67 -14.56
N LEU A 724 -36.74 -17.22 -15.76
CA LEU A 724 -37.97 -17.08 -16.56
C LEU A 724 -39.23 -17.69 -15.89
N PRO A 725 -39.24 -18.95 -15.38
CA PRO A 725 -40.41 -19.49 -14.70
C PRO A 725 -40.90 -18.68 -13.49
N PRO A 726 -40.06 -18.30 -12.50
CA PRO A 726 -40.54 -17.52 -11.36
C PRO A 726 -41.00 -16.11 -11.78
N ALA A 727 -40.35 -15.47 -12.76
CA ALA A 727 -40.82 -14.19 -13.30
C ALA A 727 -42.22 -14.31 -13.92
N MET A 728 -42.47 -15.34 -14.74
CA MET A 728 -43.79 -15.61 -15.31
C MET A 728 -44.85 -15.94 -14.25
N ILE A 729 -44.48 -16.63 -13.17
CA ILE A 729 -45.37 -16.87 -12.02
C ILE A 729 -45.74 -15.55 -11.34
N ILE A 730 -44.77 -14.69 -11.01
CA ILE A 730 -45.02 -13.38 -10.38
C ILE A 730 -45.93 -12.51 -11.25
N LEU A 731 -45.65 -12.44 -12.56
CA LEU A 731 -46.48 -11.71 -13.53
C LEU A 731 -47.92 -12.28 -13.58
N SER A 732 -48.09 -13.61 -13.51
CA SER A 732 -49.42 -14.22 -13.47
C SER A 732 -50.19 -13.88 -12.20
N ILE A 733 -49.53 -13.88 -11.04
CA ILE A 733 -50.13 -13.50 -9.75
C ILE A 733 -50.56 -12.03 -9.80
N PHE A 734 -49.70 -11.15 -10.31
CA PHE A 734 -49.99 -9.72 -10.46
C PHE A 734 -51.17 -9.47 -11.42
N ALA A 735 -51.19 -10.13 -12.58
CA ALA A 735 -52.29 -10.03 -13.55
C ALA A 735 -53.63 -10.47 -12.92
N TRP A 736 -53.65 -11.58 -12.19
CA TRP A 736 -54.84 -12.02 -11.47
C TRP A 736 -55.23 -11.07 -10.34
N LEU A 737 -54.28 -10.55 -9.55
CA LEU A 737 -54.54 -9.56 -8.49
C LEU A 737 -55.23 -8.30 -9.04
N LEU A 738 -54.78 -7.79 -10.19
CA LEU A 738 -55.43 -6.66 -10.87
C LEU A 738 -56.87 -7.01 -11.32
N ILE A 739 -57.09 -8.21 -11.86
CA ILE A 739 -58.43 -8.69 -12.23
C ILE A 739 -59.34 -8.80 -10.98
N TYR A 740 -58.80 -9.28 -9.86
CA TYR A 740 -59.52 -9.39 -8.58
C TYR A 740 -59.87 -8.02 -8.01
N GLN A 741 -58.91 -7.10 -7.92
CA GLN A 741 -59.15 -5.72 -7.49
C GLN A 741 -60.21 -5.04 -8.34
N LYS A 742 -60.17 -5.21 -9.67
CA LYS A 742 -61.19 -4.66 -10.57
C LYS A 742 -62.59 -5.25 -10.30
N LYS A 743 -62.70 -6.56 -10.07
CA LYS A 743 -63.97 -7.21 -9.67
C LYS A 743 -64.48 -6.73 -8.30
N VAL A 744 -63.59 -6.52 -7.32
CA VAL A 744 -63.96 -6.04 -5.98
C VAL A 744 -64.41 -4.58 -6.03
N LEU A 745 -63.73 -3.72 -6.78
CA LEU A 745 -64.14 -2.32 -6.98
C LEU A 745 -65.50 -2.23 -7.68
N GLN A 746 -65.75 -3.06 -8.70
CA GLN A 746 -67.07 -3.16 -9.34
C GLN A 746 -68.17 -3.61 -8.36
N LYS A 747 -67.91 -4.60 -7.50
CA LYS A 747 -68.88 -4.99 -6.45
C LYS A 747 -69.13 -3.87 -5.43
N LYS A 748 -68.10 -3.14 -5.01
CA LYS A 748 -68.25 -2.02 -4.05
C LYS A 748 -69.05 -0.85 -4.63
N ALA A 749 -68.88 -0.53 -5.91
CA ALA A 749 -69.71 0.49 -6.57
C ALA A 749 -71.19 0.09 -6.61
N ILE A 750 -71.50 -1.16 -6.96
CA ILE A 750 -72.88 -1.68 -6.95
C ILE A 750 -73.47 -1.68 -5.53
N GLN A 751 -72.64 -1.84 -4.50
CA GLN A 751 -73.07 -1.91 -3.10
C GLN A 751 -73.19 -0.52 -2.43
N SER A 752 -72.49 0.51 -2.90
CA SER A 752 -72.73 1.90 -2.46
C SER A 752 -74.07 2.43 -3.00
N ASP A 753 -74.40 2.13 -4.26
CA ASP A 753 -75.67 2.53 -4.89
C ASP A 753 -76.92 1.95 -4.17
N GLN A 754 -76.75 0.88 -3.38
CA GLN A 754 -77.80 0.31 -2.55
C GLN A 754 -77.93 1.00 -1.17
N LEU A 755 -76.83 1.51 -0.60
CA LEU A 755 -76.79 2.03 0.77
C LEU A 755 -77.43 3.43 0.91
N ASP A 756 -77.38 4.24 -0.14
CA ASP A 756 -77.90 5.61 -0.13
C ASP A 756 -79.45 5.68 -0.01
N ASN A 757 -80.15 4.55 -0.23
CA ASN A 757 -81.62 4.49 -0.17
C ASN A 757 -82.20 4.19 1.24
N GLU A 758 -81.41 3.72 2.21
CA GLU A 758 -81.93 3.28 3.53
C GLU A 758 -81.91 4.37 4.63
N VAL A 759 -81.37 5.56 4.36
CA VAL A 759 -81.03 6.57 5.40
C VAL A 759 -82.25 7.34 5.97
N ILE A 760 -83.47 7.08 5.50
CA ILE A 760 -84.64 7.95 5.77
C ILE A 760 -85.32 7.72 7.13
N ASP A 761 -85.25 6.52 7.74
CA ASP A 761 -85.97 6.23 9.00
C ASP A 761 -85.04 6.11 10.23
N LYS A 762 -85.40 6.84 11.29
CA LYS A 762 -84.73 6.83 12.59
C LYS A 762 -85.76 6.94 13.72
N SER A 763 -86.16 5.82 14.29
CA SER A 763 -86.55 5.78 15.70
C SER A 763 -86.41 4.39 16.33
N SER A 764 -86.26 4.38 17.66
CA SER A 764 -86.11 3.21 18.53
C SER A 764 -84.79 2.43 18.40
N LYS A 765 -84.41 1.77 19.50
CA LYS A 765 -83.09 1.19 19.75
C LYS A 765 -83.30 -0.13 20.50
N ILE A 766 -82.35 -1.07 20.35
CA ILE A 766 -82.27 -2.36 21.08
C ILE A 766 -83.14 -3.50 20.51
N PHE A 767 -82.70 -4.06 19.37
CA PHE A 767 -82.73 -5.52 19.12
C PHE A 767 -81.63 -5.96 18.12
N GLU A 768 -80.42 -5.40 18.25
CA GLU A 768 -79.52 -5.20 17.11
C GLU A 768 -78.32 -6.18 16.97
N ASP A 769 -78.12 -7.12 17.92
CA ASP A 769 -76.88 -7.91 17.98
C ASP A 769 -76.91 -9.28 17.27
N LYS A 770 -78.09 -9.85 16.96
CA LYS A 770 -78.17 -11.20 16.35
C LYS A 770 -78.09 -11.20 14.82
N ASP A 771 -78.84 -10.32 14.15
CA ASP A 771 -78.89 -10.33 12.69
C ASP A 771 -77.59 -9.82 12.06
N LYS A 772 -76.91 -8.87 12.71
CA LYS A 772 -75.55 -8.43 12.34
C LYS A 772 -74.54 -9.59 12.33
N GLN A 773 -74.61 -10.51 13.30
CA GLN A 773 -73.72 -11.67 13.34
C GLN A 773 -74.00 -12.68 12.20
N LEU A 774 -75.24 -12.81 11.76
CA LEU A 774 -75.63 -13.65 10.62
C LEU A 774 -75.19 -13.05 9.28
N GLU A 775 -75.36 -11.73 9.10
CA GLU A 775 -74.85 -11.03 7.92
C GLU A 775 -73.33 -11.03 7.84
N GLU A 776 -72.62 -10.84 8.96
CA GLU A 776 -71.16 -10.95 9.02
C GLU A 776 -70.68 -12.37 8.65
N LEU A 777 -71.43 -13.40 9.04
CA LEU A 777 -71.09 -14.79 8.72
C LEU A 777 -71.31 -15.13 7.24
N ASP A 778 -72.41 -14.69 6.62
CA ASP A 778 -72.65 -14.88 5.18
C ASP A 778 -71.67 -14.05 4.33
N ARG A 779 -71.40 -12.80 4.73
CA ARG A 779 -70.38 -11.95 4.12
C ARG A 779 -68.99 -12.60 4.18
N SER A 780 -68.61 -13.12 5.35
CA SER A 780 -67.36 -13.88 5.54
C SER A 780 -67.31 -15.14 4.68
N THR A 781 -68.45 -15.81 4.46
CA THR A 781 -68.52 -17.05 3.66
C THR A 781 -68.38 -16.75 2.16
N LYS A 782 -69.12 -15.77 1.63
CA LYS A 782 -69.00 -15.31 0.24
C LYS A 782 -67.63 -14.71 -0.07
N GLU A 783 -67.00 -14.05 0.90
CA GLU A 783 -65.62 -13.58 0.79
C GLU A 783 -64.62 -14.74 0.72
N LYS A 784 -64.76 -15.76 1.58
CA LYS A 784 -63.95 -17.00 1.55
C LYS A 784 -64.10 -17.76 0.22
N GLU A 785 -65.30 -17.85 -0.35
CA GLU A 785 -65.54 -18.48 -1.66
C GLU A 785 -64.89 -17.69 -2.80
N ALA A 786 -65.02 -16.35 -2.81
CA ALA A 786 -64.38 -15.49 -3.81
C ALA A 786 -62.84 -15.56 -3.74
N ILE A 787 -62.27 -15.65 -2.54
CA ILE A 787 -60.83 -15.89 -2.33
C ILE A 787 -60.43 -17.31 -2.79
N GLY A 788 -61.32 -18.30 -2.61
CA GLY A 788 -61.16 -19.67 -3.05
C GLY A 788 -61.08 -19.83 -4.58
N ASP A 789 -62.00 -19.19 -5.31
CA ASP A 789 -62.02 -19.09 -6.78
C ASP A 789 -60.79 -18.33 -7.29
N PHE A 790 -60.52 -17.15 -6.73
CA PHE A 790 -59.35 -16.34 -7.06
C PHE A 790 -58.02 -17.12 -6.98
N SER A 791 -57.78 -17.79 -5.85
CA SER A 791 -56.60 -18.63 -5.67
C SER A 791 -56.62 -19.89 -6.56
N GLY A 792 -57.79 -20.36 -6.99
CA GLY A 792 -57.93 -21.43 -7.97
C GLY A 792 -57.39 -21.06 -9.35
N ASN A 793 -57.76 -19.88 -9.85
CA ASN A 793 -57.36 -19.36 -11.16
C ASN A 793 -55.85 -19.14 -11.29
N ILE A 794 -55.21 -18.67 -10.21
CA ILE A 794 -53.75 -18.53 -10.11
C ILE A 794 -53.06 -19.90 -10.22
N ILE A 795 -53.49 -20.90 -9.44
CA ILE A 795 -52.87 -22.23 -9.43
C ILE A 795 -52.93 -22.89 -10.82
N LEU A 796 -54.07 -22.80 -11.50
CA LEU A 796 -54.23 -23.31 -12.87
C LEU A 796 -53.26 -22.64 -13.85
N THR A 797 -53.13 -21.31 -13.78
CA THR A 797 -52.25 -20.53 -14.67
C THR A 797 -50.78 -20.91 -14.48
N ILE A 798 -50.35 -21.08 -13.22
CA ILE A 798 -49.00 -21.54 -12.88
C ILE A 798 -48.72 -22.92 -13.48
N ILE A 799 -49.66 -23.87 -13.37
CA ILE A 799 -49.51 -25.23 -13.93
C ILE A 799 -49.33 -25.20 -15.45
N VAL A 800 -50.12 -24.38 -16.17
CA VAL A 800 -50.00 -24.24 -17.64
C VAL A 800 -48.64 -23.65 -18.05
N ILE A 801 -48.16 -22.61 -17.36
CA ILE A 801 -46.86 -21.99 -17.63
C ILE A 801 -45.72 -23.00 -17.40
N LEU A 802 -45.73 -23.70 -16.25
CA LEU A 802 -44.71 -24.69 -15.91
C LEU A 802 -44.68 -25.86 -16.91
N PHE A 803 -45.84 -26.31 -17.41
CA PHE A 803 -45.93 -27.37 -18.42
C PHE A 803 -45.27 -26.99 -19.76
N LEU A 804 -45.43 -25.74 -20.21
CA LEU A 804 -44.89 -25.27 -21.49
C LEU A 804 -43.37 -25.03 -21.44
N VAL A 805 -42.86 -24.49 -20.33
CA VAL A 805 -41.45 -24.09 -20.20
C VAL A 805 -40.54 -25.26 -19.78
N HIS A 806 -41.09 -26.28 -19.11
CA HIS A 806 -40.35 -27.45 -18.59
C HIS A 806 -39.41 -28.14 -19.61
N PRO A 807 -39.82 -28.46 -20.85
CA PRO A 807 -38.96 -29.22 -21.77
C PRO A 807 -37.73 -28.43 -22.23
N THR A 808 -37.89 -27.13 -22.48
CA THR A 808 -36.80 -26.20 -22.85
C THR A 808 -35.73 -26.15 -21.77
N ILE A 809 -36.15 -25.90 -20.52
CA ILE A 809 -35.22 -25.84 -19.39
C ILE A 809 -34.55 -27.19 -19.19
N THR A 810 -35.31 -28.29 -19.23
CA THR A 810 -34.75 -29.65 -19.08
C THR A 810 -33.64 -29.93 -20.10
N ARG A 811 -33.84 -29.56 -21.38
CA ARG A 811 -32.84 -29.76 -22.44
C ARG A 811 -31.60 -28.89 -22.27
N GLU A 812 -31.77 -27.59 -22.06
CA GLU A 812 -30.63 -26.67 -21.90
C GLU A 812 -29.82 -26.96 -20.63
N MET A 813 -30.49 -27.40 -19.56
CA MET A 813 -29.80 -27.83 -18.34
C MET A 813 -29.09 -29.17 -18.55
N PHE A 814 -29.68 -30.16 -19.25
CA PHE A 814 -28.92 -31.35 -19.61
C PHE A 814 -27.69 -31.05 -20.49
N ASN A 815 -27.77 -30.07 -21.40
CA ASN A 815 -26.60 -29.61 -22.17
C ASN A 815 -25.50 -29.04 -21.25
N LEU A 816 -25.87 -28.37 -20.16
CA LEU A 816 -24.97 -27.92 -19.08
C LEU A 816 -24.42 -29.11 -18.25
N PHE A 817 -25.16 -30.22 -18.13
CA PHE A 817 -24.84 -31.41 -17.31
C PHE A 817 -24.21 -32.60 -18.00
N LYS A 818 -23.99 -32.52 -19.31
CA LYS A 818 -23.50 -33.64 -20.12
C LYS A 818 -22.27 -34.36 -19.54
N GLN A 819 -21.51 -33.68 -18.69
CA GLN A 819 -20.26 -34.14 -18.12
C GLN A 819 -20.32 -34.76 -16.70
N ALA A 820 -21.47 -34.73 -16.00
CA ALA A 820 -21.50 -34.98 -14.53
C ALA A 820 -21.82 -36.41 -14.05
N ILE A 821 -22.44 -37.27 -14.86
CA ILE A 821 -23.06 -38.54 -14.36
C ILE A 821 -22.24 -39.81 -14.67
N LEU A 822 -21.26 -39.75 -15.58
CA LEU A 822 -20.35 -40.88 -15.79
C LEU A 822 -18.91 -40.37 -15.90
N HIS A 823 -18.07 -40.77 -14.94
CA HIS A 823 -16.70 -40.25 -14.79
C HIS A 823 -15.70 -40.79 -15.85
N LEU A 824 -16.22 -41.39 -16.93
CA LEU A 824 -15.44 -41.94 -18.03
C LEU A 824 -16.21 -41.69 -19.34
N ILE A 825 -15.49 -41.13 -20.33
CA ILE A 825 -15.86 -41.10 -21.76
C ILE A 825 -16.98 -40.08 -22.14
N LEU A 826 -16.64 -38.78 -22.28
CA LEU A 826 -16.74 -38.00 -23.56
C LEU A 826 -16.73 -36.44 -23.45
N TYR A 827 -15.63 -35.84 -23.90
CA TYR A 827 -15.60 -34.77 -24.91
C TYR A 827 -16.49 -33.50 -24.77
N SER A 828 -16.76 -33.01 -23.55
CA SER A 828 -17.14 -31.59 -23.38
C SER A 828 -15.94 -30.66 -23.15
N CYS A 829 -14.75 -31.18 -22.81
CA CYS A 829 -13.56 -30.37 -22.56
C CYS A 829 -12.33 -30.90 -23.32
N LYS A 830 -11.46 -29.97 -23.75
CA LYS A 830 -10.17 -30.22 -24.41
C LYS A 830 -9.05 -29.71 -23.51
N THR A 831 -8.07 -30.55 -23.19
CA THR A 831 -6.87 -30.15 -22.45
C THR A 831 -5.96 -29.30 -23.36
N ILE A 832 -5.63 -28.10 -22.91
CA ILE A 832 -4.68 -27.18 -23.56
C ILE A 832 -3.76 -26.67 -22.46
N GLU A 833 -2.46 -26.96 -22.56
CA GLU A 833 -1.44 -26.64 -21.54
C GLU A 833 -1.80 -27.13 -20.13
N GLY A 834 -2.31 -28.36 -20.02
CA GLY A 834 -2.72 -28.96 -18.75
C GLY A 834 -4.06 -28.47 -18.19
N VAL A 835 -4.69 -27.47 -18.82
CA VAL A 835 -6.00 -26.94 -18.40
C VAL A 835 -7.11 -27.50 -19.29
N GLU A 836 -8.12 -28.10 -18.68
CA GLU A 836 -9.33 -28.55 -19.41
C GLU A 836 -10.24 -27.37 -19.73
N ARG A 837 -10.47 -27.14 -21.02
CA ARG A 837 -11.24 -26.00 -21.55
C ARG A 837 -12.47 -26.46 -22.30
N LEU A 838 -13.59 -25.75 -22.14
CA LEU A 838 -14.88 -26.14 -22.70
C LEU A 838 -14.80 -26.19 -24.23
N TYR A 839 -15.19 -27.32 -24.83
CA TYR A 839 -15.03 -27.56 -26.25
C TYR A 839 -15.90 -26.63 -27.10
N LEU A 840 -17.04 -26.16 -26.58
CA LEU A 840 -17.91 -25.18 -27.23
C LEU A 840 -17.35 -23.74 -27.21
N ASP A 841 -16.52 -23.41 -26.21
CA ASP A 841 -15.88 -22.11 -26.03
C ASP A 841 -14.55 -22.33 -25.28
N LEU A 842 -13.44 -22.44 -26.02
CA LEU A 842 -12.13 -22.80 -25.46
C LEU A 842 -11.59 -21.76 -24.45
N GLU A 843 -12.14 -20.55 -24.41
CA GLU A 843 -11.73 -19.56 -23.42
C GLU A 843 -12.32 -19.87 -22.04
N ALA A 844 -13.44 -20.61 -21.95
CA ALA A 844 -14.01 -21.07 -20.68
C ALA A 844 -13.26 -22.32 -20.15
N ILE A 845 -12.92 -22.30 -18.86
CA ILE A 845 -12.26 -23.41 -18.16
C ILE A 845 -13.32 -24.32 -17.53
N CYS A 846 -13.16 -25.62 -17.66
CA CYS A 846 -14.10 -26.59 -17.12
C CYS A 846 -13.99 -26.72 -15.60
N TYR A 847 -15.13 -26.89 -14.93
CA TYR A 847 -15.25 -27.07 -13.47
C TYR A 847 -14.63 -25.97 -12.58
N GLN A 848 -14.22 -24.83 -13.16
CA GLN A 848 -13.64 -23.70 -12.44
C GLN A 848 -14.43 -22.41 -12.68
N GLY A 849 -14.48 -21.54 -11.67
CA GLY A 849 -15.13 -20.23 -11.76
C GLY A 849 -16.60 -20.31 -12.20
N GLN A 850 -16.96 -19.50 -13.21
CA GLN A 850 -18.33 -19.40 -13.73
C GLN A 850 -18.91 -20.74 -14.19
N HIS A 851 -18.11 -21.65 -14.77
CA HIS A 851 -18.60 -22.97 -15.20
C HIS A 851 -19.06 -23.81 -14.00
N SER A 852 -18.27 -23.81 -12.92
CA SER A 852 -18.56 -24.58 -11.70
C SER A 852 -19.79 -24.03 -10.98
N ILE A 853 -19.87 -22.70 -10.86
CA ILE A 853 -21.01 -22.03 -10.21
C ILE A 853 -22.28 -22.19 -11.05
N ALA A 854 -22.22 -21.94 -12.36
CA ALA A 854 -23.38 -22.09 -13.22
C ALA A 854 -23.90 -23.54 -13.25
N SER A 855 -23.00 -24.53 -13.34
CA SER A 855 -23.37 -25.94 -13.21
C SER A 855 -23.98 -26.22 -11.82
N SER A 856 -23.31 -25.90 -10.73
CA SER A 856 -23.74 -26.30 -9.38
C SER A 856 -25.01 -25.58 -8.89
N TRP A 857 -25.19 -24.29 -9.23
CA TRP A 857 -26.25 -23.45 -8.67
C TRP A 857 -27.44 -23.20 -9.60
N PHE A 858 -27.21 -22.97 -10.89
CA PHE A 858 -28.31 -22.85 -11.85
C PHE A 858 -28.69 -24.21 -12.39
N GLY A 859 -27.69 -25.02 -12.73
CA GLY A 859 -27.89 -26.32 -13.30
C GLY A 859 -28.58 -27.33 -12.38
N VAL A 860 -27.92 -27.78 -11.30
CA VAL A 860 -28.38 -28.96 -10.54
C VAL A 860 -29.75 -28.67 -9.91
N PRO A 861 -29.96 -27.49 -9.27
CA PRO A 861 -31.28 -27.05 -8.85
C PRO A 861 -32.30 -26.99 -10.00
N SER A 862 -31.96 -26.57 -11.22
CA SER A 862 -32.92 -26.61 -12.33
C SER A 862 -33.36 -28.03 -12.70
N LEU A 863 -32.45 -29.00 -12.77
CA LEU A 863 -32.83 -30.38 -13.06
C LEU A 863 -33.66 -31.00 -11.93
N ILE A 864 -33.36 -30.69 -10.67
CA ILE A 864 -34.11 -31.18 -9.52
C ILE A 864 -35.48 -30.49 -9.43
N ILE A 865 -35.54 -29.16 -9.45
CA ILE A 865 -36.76 -28.36 -9.28
C ILE A 865 -37.66 -28.47 -10.51
N TYR A 866 -37.13 -28.20 -11.70
CA TYR A 866 -37.91 -28.19 -12.93
C TYR A 866 -37.98 -29.59 -13.53
N GLY A 867 -36.85 -30.24 -13.81
CA GLY A 867 -36.79 -31.54 -14.48
C GLY A 867 -37.63 -32.64 -13.81
N ALA A 868 -37.34 -32.94 -12.53
CA ALA A 868 -38.03 -33.97 -11.74
C ALA A 868 -39.11 -33.43 -10.78
N GLY A 869 -38.90 -32.24 -10.22
CA GLY A 869 -39.75 -31.65 -9.19
C GLY A 869 -41.14 -31.26 -9.69
N ILE A 870 -41.26 -30.64 -10.87
CA ILE A 870 -42.59 -30.30 -11.45
C ILE A 870 -43.46 -31.56 -11.63
N PRO A 871 -43.00 -32.66 -12.29
CA PRO A 871 -43.77 -33.90 -12.37
C PRO A 871 -44.15 -34.48 -11.02
N PHE A 872 -43.24 -34.45 -10.03
CA PHE A 872 -43.48 -35.01 -8.70
C PHE A 872 -44.51 -34.19 -7.90
N ILE A 873 -44.44 -32.85 -7.94
CA ILE A 873 -45.42 -31.96 -7.31
C ILE A 873 -46.80 -32.14 -7.96
N GLY A 874 -46.86 -32.27 -9.29
CA GLY A 874 -48.09 -32.58 -10.02
C GLY A 874 -48.71 -33.91 -9.58
N PHE A 875 -47.89 -34.96 -9.44
CA PHE A 875 -48.33 -36.26 -8.93
C PHE A 875 -48.88 -36.17 -7.49
N LEU A 876 -48.15 -35.53 -6.58
CA LEU A 876 -48.58 -35.36 -5.18
C LEU A 876 -49.89 -34.57 -5.06
N ALA A 877 -50.07 -33.52 -5.87
CA ALA A 877 -51.28 -32.72 -5.89
C ALA A 877 -52.52 -33.54 -6.28
N ILE A 878 -52.40 -34.42 -7.28
CA ILE A 878 -53.47 -35.34 -7.68
C ILE A 878 -53.66 -36.42 -6.61
N TYR A 879 -52.57 -37.02 -6.11
CA TYR A 879 -52.61 -38.14 -5.16
C TYR A 879 -53.31 -37.75 -3.84
N ARG A 880 -52.96 -36.58 -3.28
CA ARG A 880 -53.58 -36.07 -2.05
C ARG A 880 -55.07 -35.78 -2.21
N ASN A 881 -55.51 -35.43 -3.41
CA ASN A 881 -56.90 -35.09 -3.71
C ASN A 881 -57.67 -36.21 -4.43
N ARG A 882 -57.09 -37.43 -4.54
CA ARG A 882 -57.57 -38.51 -5.43
C ARG A 882 -59.04 -38.92 -5.27
N TYR A 883 -59.61 -38.75 -4.08
CA TYR A 883 -61.01 -39.07 -3.76
C TYR A 883 -61.99 -37.90 -4.01
N ASN A 884 -61.49 -36.70 -4.27
CA ASN A 884 -62.27 -35.47 -4.44
C ASN A 884 -62.04 -34.81 -5.82
N LEU A 885 -61.47 -35.52 -6.80
CA LEU A 885 -61.09 -34.98 -8.11
C LEU A 885 -62.28 -34.45 -8.95
N GLU A 886 -63.50 -34.92 -8.72
CA GLU A 886 -64.70 -34.41 -9.43
C GLU A 886 -65.32 -33.18 -8.73
N ARG A 887 -64.82 -32.74 -7.56
CA ARG A 887 -65.27 -31.48 -6.94
C ARG A 887 -64.79 -30.29 -7.79
N SER A 888 -65.71 -29.36 -8.09
CA SER A 888 -65.48 -28.16 -8.91
C SER A 888 -64.19 -27.40 -8.55
N PHE A 889 -63.95 -27.14 -7.27
CA PHE A 889 -62.75 -26.46 -6.75
C PHE A 889 -61.43 -27.20 -7.04
N VAL A 890 -61.43 -28.54 -6.97
CA VAL A 890 -60.26 -29.38 -7.26
C VAL A 890 -60.03 -29.45 -8.78
N LYS A 891 -61.12 -29.59 -9.54
CA LYS A 891 -61.17 -29.59 -11.01
C LYS A 891 -60.69 -28.27 -11.60
N GLN A 892 -61.05 -27.13 -11.01
CA GLN A 892 -60.55 -25.81 -11.40
C GLN A 892 -59.03 -25.68 -11.19
N ARG A 893 -58.52 -26.12 -10.04
CA ARG A 893 -57.10 -26.00 -9.67
C ARG A 893 -56.18 -26.94 -10.45
N TYR A 894 -56.57 -28.21 -10.53
CA TYR A 894 -55.68 -29.29 -10.99
C TYR A 894 -56.19 -30.01 -12.24
N GLY A 895 -57.38 -29.66 -12.75
CA GLY A 895 -58.00 -30.31 -13.90
C GLY A 895 -57.15 -30.26 -15.17
N PHE A 896 -56.24 -29.30 -15.34
CA PHE A 896 -55.27 -29.34 -16.44
C PHE A 896 -54.44 -30.63 -16.42
N LEU A 897 -54.15 -31.23 -15.26
CA LEU A 897 -53.31 -32.44 -15.18
C LEU A 897 -54.07 -33.75 -15.39
N TYR A 898 -55.41 -33.78 -15.26
CA TYR A 898 -56.18 -35.03 -15.34
C TYR A 898 -57.49 -34.99 -16.18
N ASN A 899 -57.97 -33.82 -16.59
CA ASN A 899 -59.13 -33.72 -17.48
C ASN A 899 -58.84 -34.41 -18.81
N GLY A 900 -59.77 -35.26 -19.26
CA GLY A 900 -59.65 -36.08 -20.48
C GLY A 900 -59.26 -37.54 -20.24
N TYR A 901 -58.71 -37.86 -19.07
CA TYR A 901 -58.37 -39.25 -18.69
C TYR A 901 -59.54 -39.98 -18.02
N LYS A 902 -59.43 -41.30 -17.88
CA LYS A 902 -60.31 -42.12 -17.05
C LYS A 902 -60.00 -41.89 -15.56
N THR A 903 -61.00 -42.05 -14.69
CA THR A 903 -60.81 -41.95 -13.24
C THR A 903 -60.01 -43.12 -12.68
N GLY A 904 -59.32 -42.92 -11.55
CA GLY A 904 -58.49 -43.95 -10.92
C GLY A 904 -57.03 -43.87 -11.37
N HIS A 905 -56.46 -44.98 -11.84
CA HIS A 905 -55.04 -45.04 -12.21
C HIS A 905 -54.66 -44.15 -13.41
N ALA A 906 -55.59 -43.93 -14.36
CA ALA A 906 -55.32 -43.08 -15.51
C ALA A 906 -55.31 -41.57 -15.18
N SER A 907 -55.80 -41.14 -14.02
CA SER A 907 -55.73 -39.74 -13.56
C SER A 907 -54.30 -39.21 -13.42
N TYR A 908 -53.28 -40.08 -13.39
CA TYR A 908 -51.86 -39.69 -13.32
C TYR A 908 -51.14 -39.72 -14.70
N TRP A 909 -51.85 -39.99 -15.80
CA TRP A 909 -51.22 -40.27 -17.09
C TRP A 909 -50.39 -39.10 -17.66
N GLU A 910 -50.82 -37.86 -17.46
CA GLU A 910 -50.08 -36.66 -17.88
C GLU A 910 -48.67 -36.61 -17.24
N ILE A 911 -48.52 -37.11 -16.01
CA ILE A 911 -47.22 -37.17 -15.33
C ILE A 911 -46.26 -38.15 -16.03
N PHE A 912 -46.76 -39.31 -16.47
CA PHE A 912 -45.98 -40.26 -17.29
C PHE A 912 -45.58 -39.64 -18.63
N VAL A 913 -46.47 -38.88 -19.27
CA VAL A 913 -46.18 -38.17 -20.52
C VAL A 913 -45.09 -37.11 -20.35
N ILE A 914 -45.02 -36.42 -19.21
CA ILE A 914 -43.93 -35.47 -18.93
C ILE A 914 -42.60 -36.22 -18.68
N TYR A 915 -42.59 -37.26 -17.84
CA TYR A 915 -41.38 -38.07 -17.62
C TYR A 915 -40.85 -38.72 -18.90
N ARG A 916 -41.72 -39.14 -19.82
CA ARG A 916 -41.36 -39.64 -21.16
C ARG A 916 -40.48 -38.63 -21.91
N LYS A 917 -40.79 -37.33 -21.84
CA LYS A 917 -39.98 -36.27 -22.48
C LYS A 917 -38.60 -36.15 -21.85
N VAL A 918 -38.52 -36.17 -20.51
CA VAL A 918 -37.25 -36.11 -19.77
C VAL A 918 -36.30 -37.23 -20.19
N VAL A 919 -36.81 -38.46 -20.32
CA VAL A 919 -36.02 -39.62 -20.76
C VAL A 919 -35.52 -39.48 -22.20
N ILE A 920 -36.34 -39.00 -23.13
CA ILE A 920 -35.92 -38.82 -24.53
C ILE A 920 -34.84 -37.72 -24.64
N ILE A 921 -35.02 -36.60 -23.93
CA ILE A 921 -34.02 -35.52 -23.87
C ILE A 921 -32.70 -36.02 -23.25
N PHE A 922 -32.77 -36.84 -22.20
CA PHE A 922 -31.59 -37.47 -21.59
C PHE A 922 -30.84 -38.36 -22.61
N ILE A 923 -31.52 -39.30 -23.28
CA ILE A 923 -30.92 -40.16 -24.30
C ILE A 923 -30.27 -39.32 -25.41
N GLN A 924 -30.93 -38.23 -25.83
CA GLN A 924 -30.42 -37.32 -26.86
C GLN A 924 -29.12 -36.61 -26.42
N VAL A 925 -29.11 -35.95 -25.26
CA VAL A 925 -27.99 -35.08 -24.89
C VAL A 925 -26.72 -35.88 -24.59
N TYR A 926 -26.84 -37.01 -23.89
CA TYR A 926 -25.67 -37.77 -23.43
C TYR A 926 -24.97 -38.58 -24.53
N PHE A 927 -25.68 -39.07 -25.55
CA PHE A 927 -25.09 -39.98 -26.56
C PHE A 927 -24.55 -39.31 -27.83
N VAL A 928 -24.80 -38.01 -28.06
CA VAL A 928 -24.26 -37.27 -29.22
C VAL A 928 -22.74 -37.02 -29.11
N GLN A 929 -21.97 -37.34 -30.15
CA GLN A 929 -20.54 -36.98 -30.26
C GLN A 929 -20.27 -35.91 -31.34
N ASN A 930 -19.86 -34.71 -30.92
CA ASN A 930 -19.49 -33.61 -31.83
C ASN A 930 -17.97 -33.57 -32.05
N GLY A 931 -17.50 -33.82 -33.27
CA GLY A 931 -16.09 -33.58 -33.65
C GLY A 931 -15.63 -34.28 -34.93
N LYS A 932 -15.07 -33.52 -35.88
CA LYS A 932 -14.59 -34.04 -37.18
C LYS A 932 -13.35 -34.96 -37.08
N LEU A 933 -12.60 -34.91 -35.98
CA LEU A 933 -11.27 -35.53 -35.85
C LEU A 933 -11.25 -37.03 -35.48
N VAL A 934 -12.39 -37.66 -35.18
CA VAL A 934 -12.44 -39.13 -34.91
C VAL A 934 -13.65 -39.75 -35.62
N GLN A 935 -13.65 -39.71 -36.95
CA GLN A 935 -14.82 -40.07 -37.79
C GLN A 935 -15.35 -41.51 -37.62
N VAL A 936 -14.56 -42.42 -37.05
CA VAL A 936 -14.97 -43.83 -36.83
C VAL A 936 -15.72 -44.00 -35.51
N ARG A 937 -15.23 -43.40 -34.40
CA ARG A 937 -15.82 -43.61 -33.07
C ARG A 937 -17.20 -42.96 -32.94
N ASN A 938 -17.41 -41.77 -33.52
CA ASN A 938 -18.67 -41.05 -33.41
C ASN A 938 -19.87 -41.81 -34.01
N ARG A 939 -19.67 -42.64 -35.04
CA ARG A 939 -20.78 -43.32 -35.75
C ARG A 939 -21.50 -44.36 -34.88
N ILE A 940 -20.77 -45.03 -33.99
CA ILE A 940 -21.31 -46.10 -33.12
C ILE A 940 -22.27 -45.50 -32.08
N TYR A 941 -21.94 -44.34 -31.51
CA TYR A 941 -22.74 -43.71 -30.47
C TYR A 941 -24.04 -43.12 -31.03
N ASN A 942 -23.98 -42.47 -32.20
CA ASN A 942 -25.17 -41.95 -32.88
C ASN A 942 -26.13 -43.09 -33.29
N LEU A 943 -25.62 -44.29 -33.61
CA LEU A 943 -26.44 -45.49 -33.87
C LEU A 943 -27.11 -46.02 -32.58
N ALA A 944 -26.35 -46.15 -31.48
CA ALA A 944 -26.87 -46.61 -30.19
C ALA A 944 -27.99 -45.70 -29.65
N GLN A 945 -27.81 -44.38 -29.78
CA GLN A 945 -28.80 -43.35 -29.42
C GLN A 945 -30.15 -43.55 -30.11
N ALA A 946 -30.13 -43.80 -31.42
CA ALA A 946 -31.34 -44.01 -32.21
C ALA A 946 -32.06 -45.31 -31.82
N LEU A 947 -31.32 -46.40 -31.61
CA LEU A 947 -31.89 -47.68 -31.17
C LEU A 947 -32.54 -47.60 -29.79
N MET A 948 -31.92 -46.94 -28.81
CA MET A 948 -32.53 -46.76 -27.48
C MET A 948 -33.80 -45.91 -27.54
N THR A 949 -33.81 -44.85 -28.37
CA THR A 949 -35.00 -44.02 -28.57
C THR A 949 -36.14 -44.80 -29.22
N LEU A 950 -35.83 -45.65 -30.21
CA LEU A 950 -36.80 -46.51 -30.89
C LEU A 950 -37.47 -47.50 -29.92
N LEU A 951 -36.66 -48.21 -29.12
CA LEU A 951 -37.15 -49.16 -28.11
C LEU A 951 -38.04 -48.47 -27.06
N PHE A 952 -37.65 -47.30 -26.58
CA PHE A 952 -38.42 -46.55 -25.59
C PHE A 952 -39.76 -46.03 -26.13
N LEU A 953 -39.81 -45.55 -27.39
CA LEU A 953 -41.08 -45.16 -28.01
C LEU A 953 -42.00 -46.37 -28.25
N GLY A 954 -41.44 -47.53 -28.61
CA GLY A 954 -42.19 -48.77 -28.79
C GLY A 954 -42.88 -49.26 -27.50
N THR A 955 -42.18 -49.23 -26.36
CA THR A 955 -42.79 -49.62 -25.07
C THR A 955 -43.89 -48.65 -24.64
N MET A 956 -43.69 -47.34 -24.83
CA MET A 956 -44.72 -46.32 -24.56
C MET A 956 -45.97 -46.50 -25.44
N MET A 957 -45.79 -46.82 -26.73
CA MET A 957 -46.89 -47.10 -27.66
C MET A 957 -47.70 -48.34 -27.23
N ALA A 958 -47.03 -49.40 -26.78
CA ALA A 958 -47.68 -50.60 -26.24
C ALA A 958 -48.48 -50.29 -24.95
N LEU A 959 -47.92 -49.48 -24.04
CA LEU A 959 -48.61 -49.06 -22.81
C LEU A 959 -49.87 -48.23 -23.09
N VAL A 960 -49.83 -47.29 -24.04
CA VAL A 960 -51.02 -46.53 -24.48
C VAL A 960 -52.10 -47.47 -25.03
N LYS A 961 -51.71 -48.45 -25.85
CA LYS A 961 -52.64 -49.42 -26.45
C LYS A 961 -53.31 -50.32 -25.41
N TYR A 962 -52.55 -50.76 -24.40
CA TYR A 962 -53.02 -51.64 -23.33
C TYR A 962 -53.91 -50.90 -22.31
N LEU A 963 -53.45 -49.75 -21.79
CA LEU A 963 -54.14 -49.04 -20.70
C LEU A 963 -55.30 -48.16 -21.17
N GLN A 964 -55.28 -47.71 -22.45
CA GLN A 964 -56.25 -46.76 -23.01
C GLN A 964 -56.61 -45.62 -22.04
N PRO A 965 -55.63 -44.77 -21.66
CA PRO A 965 -55.76 -43.84 -20.53
C PRO A 965 -56.83 -42.75 -20.74
N TYR A 966 -57.12 -42.35 -21.97
CA TYR A 966 -58.13 -41.33 -22.27
C TYR A 966 -59.55 -41.88 -22.17
N ASN A 967 -60.52 -41.05 -21.78
CA ASN A 967 -61.91 -41.45 -21.62
C ASN A 967 -62.70 -41.56 -22.95
N LYS A 968 -62.21 -40.98 -24.05
CA LYS A 968 -62.75 -41.16 -25.41
C LYS A 968 -61.83 -42.04 -26.26
N TYR A 969 -62.40 -42.95 -27.05
CA TYR A 969 -61.65 -43.84 -27.93
C TYR A 969 -60.79 -43.10 -28.97
N CYS A 970 -61.33 -42.05 -29.59
CA CYS A 970 -60.62 -41.22 -30.58
C CYS A 970 -59.31 -40.62 -30.03
N LEU A 971 -59.30 -40.16 -28.77
CA LEU A 971 -58.09 -39.60 -28.13
C LEU A 971 -57.00 -40.65 -27.90
N ASN A 972 -57.38 -41.88 -27.53
CA ASN A 972 -56.43 -42.99 -27.41
C ASN A 972 -55.81 -43.37 -28.77
N GLN A 973 -56.61 -43.35 -29.84
CA GLN A 973 -56.11 -43.60 -31.20
C GLN A 973 -55.18 -42.47 -31.69
N LEU A 974 -55.47 -41.22 -31.35
CA LEU A 974 -54.64 -40.07 -31.73
C LEU A 974 -53.25 -40.11 -31.09
N GLU A 975 -53.15 -40.39 -29.78
CA GLU A 975 -51.86 -40.56 -29.08
C GLU A 975 -51.09 -41.80 -29.61
N PHE A 976 -51.79 -42.89 -29.92
CA PHE A 976 -51.17 -44.08 -30.53
C PHE A 976 -50.56 -43.77 -31.91
N LEU A 977 -51.29 -43.06 -32.78
CA LEU A 977 -50.81 -42.65 -34.10
C LEU A 977 -49.64 -41.65 -34.02
N SER A 978 -49.68 -40.74 -33.04
CA SER A 978 -48.60 -39.78 -32.73
C SER A 978 -47.29 -40.50 -32.34
N LEU A 979 -47.37 -41.57 -31.54
CA LEU A 979 -46.21 -42.38 -31.18
C LEU A 979 -45.72 -43.25 -32.33
N LEU A 980 -46.61 -43.85 -33.12
CA LEU A 980 -46.27 -44.67 -34.28
C LEU A 980 -45.48 -43.88 -35.34
N THR A 981 -45.96 -42.67 -35.67
CA THR A 981 -45.28 -41.76 -36.62
C THR A 981 -43.93 -41.27 -36.12
N SER A 982 -43.82 -40.99 -34.82
CA SER A 982 -42.54 -40.66 -34.17
C SER A 982 -41.53 -41.82 -34.24
N MET A 983 -42.00 -43.05 -33.97
CA MET A 983 -41.18 -44.27 -34.01
C MET A 983 -40.70 -44.58 -35.43
N ALA A 984 -41.58 -44.47 -36.43
CA ALA A 984 -41.23 -44.63 -37.84
C ALA A 984 -40.15 -43.63 -38.28
N SER A 985 -40.23 -42.37 -37.82
CA SER A 985 -39.23 -41.34 -38.13
C SER A 985 -37.82 -41.70 -37.63
N VAL A 986 -37.70 -42.27 -36.43
CA VAL A 986 -36.42 -42.78 -35.89
C VAL A 986 -35.90 -43.95 -36.72
N TYR A 987 -36.78 -44.89 -37.09
CA TYR A 987 -36.42 -46.07 -37.86
C TYR A 987 -35.82 -45.70 -39.23
N PHE A 988 -36.45 -44.79 -39.97
CA PHE A 988 -35.92 -44.32 -41.26
C PHE A 988 -34.56 -43.61 -41.13
N CYS A 989 -34.31 -42.89 -40.03
CA CYS A 989 -33.01 -42.27 -39.79
C CYS A 989 -31.86 -43.30 -39.65
N ILE A 990 -32.13 -44.46 -39.04
CA ILE A 990 -31.12 -45.52 -38.82
C ILE A 990 -30.65 -46.11 -40.16
N TYR A 991 -31.56 -46.31 -41.10
CA TYR A 991 -31.26 -46.93 -42.40
C TYR A 991 -30.15 -46.20 -43.18
N PHE A 992 -30.16 -44.86 -43.18
CA PHE A 992 -29.17 -44.04 -43.89
C PHE A 992 -27.75 -44.07 -43.29
N ILE A 993 -27.56 -44.59 -42.07
CA ILE A 993 -26.25 -44.68 -41.41
C ILE A 993 -25.42 -45.85 -41.95
N SER A 994 -26.09 -46.94 -42.36
CA SER A 994 -25.45 -48.24 -42.63
C SER A 994 -24.67 -48.30 -43.95
N ASN A 995 -25.19 -47.68 -45.02
CA ASN A 995 -24.73 -47.88 -46.40
C ASN A 995 -23.41 -47.15 -46.78
N LYS A 996 -22.48 -46.93 -45.84
CA LYS A 996 -21.29 -46.08 -46.04
C LYS A 996 -20.03 -46.51 -45.27
N ILE A 997 -19.86 -47.82 -45.08
CA ILE A 997 -18.69 -48.43 -44.43
C ILE A 997 -17.90 -49.24 -45.47
N ASP A 998 -16.93 -48.61 -46.13
CA ASP A 998 -15.95 -49.30 -46.96
C ASP A 998 -14.77 -49.81 -46.10
N SER A 999 -14.36 -51.06 -46.34
CA SER A 999 -13.43 -51.80 -45.49
C SER A 999 -11.94 -51.49 -45.72
N SER A 1000 -11.59 -50.76 -46.78
CA SER A 1000 -10.21 -50.57 -47.25
C SER A 1000 -9.32 -49.71 -46.34
N GLN A 1001 -9.92 -48.92 -45.42
CA GLN A 1001 -9.19 -47.91 -44.64
C GLN A 1001 -8.71 -48.41 -43.28
N ILE A 1002 -9.08 -49.62 -42.87
CA ILE A 1002 -8.73 -50.20 -41.56
C ILE A 1002 -7.33 -50.84 -41.57
N SER A 1003 -6.91 -51.43 -42.70
CA SER A 1003 -5.63 -52.17 -42.78
C SER A 1003 -4.39 -51.27 -42.67
N LYS A 1004 -4.45 -50.01 -43.12
CA LYS A 1004 -3.31 -49.08 -43.05
C LYS A 1004 -2.99 -48.58 -41.64
N ASN A 1005 -3.98 -48.53 -40.75
CA ASN A 1005 -3.82 -47.99 -39.38
C ASN A 1005 -3.43 -49.05 -38.34
N LEU A 1006 -3.16 -50.29 -38.76
CA LEU A 1006 -2.71 -51.40 -37.91
C LEU A 1006 -1.24 -51.78 -38.15
N ALA A 1007 -0.55 -51.04 -39.03
CA ALA A 1007 0.86 -51.23 -39.37
C ALA A 1007 1.76 -50.02 -39.00
N GLN A 1008 1.19 -49.03 -38.31
CA GLN A 1008 1.87 -47.90 -37.66
C GLN A 1008 1.50 -47.89 -36.17
#